data_AF-A0A0J5IS52-F1
#
_entry.id   AF-A0A0J5IS52-F1
#
_cell.length_a   1.000
_cell.length_b   1.000
_cell.length_c   1.000
_cell.angle_alpha   90.00
_cell.angle_beta   90.00
_cell.angle_gamma   90.00
#
_symmetry.space_group_name_H-M   'P 1'
#
loop_
_entity.id
_entity.type
_entity.pdbx_description
1 polymer ?
#
loop_
_entity_poly.entity_id
_entity_poly.type
_entity_poly.pdbx_seq_one_letter_code
_entity_poly.pdbx_strand_id
1 'polypeptide(L)'
;MKLTSEKLLTAIKKYAQLPEKQRNLTQKQIDWFTNPENVFLLITLVLTLPKETMTEMGDSISSWVEVAIAELALTTNKLPVEARQQFEEAIEYVLAYTKENYEINSECVLLCLSILKKHQFHINTDITHLLGAPEYADSTNIATFPQKQPRLSQLFDQFEIQSGIEFIEFFETGFSVAPAETLPHLLSEVAHYSWGIDALLLLTQYFEEPVALASAQALDNCPSSAWANLSYLQLLNLCTRFNRHSSIKHCFKRWKKRALAHSKARKTAEIHEIHASHVDGNDCASMMIKVTLDNQVYQLNMMLDFKSGIRETLLNLDPEQSLTELIAQLDPHVDFTSVSPDWLQQVLPWVLSVQSNKNTPLDLYSLYWLSRLPFEWTQPEAFDFEYWSQKLGYQANRQRQERNRLSLMTGYSPLIMSWLAPEEYILAATTPKDLLKRYYYANRELFTERLTYSAAVERYKLPPQAQRLTNDYLDLAHTLSDPTLSRKKFALFDTLSEFSFEYFTAAMDLIDAEMPLQGLVIKISLLDASPAVWRRIKVSNQLTLNEFHDVIQNAMGWENAHLFRFDIMGTEIPEEHYDQVRIGVFLNDTGDYLSYQYDFGDDWFHLAIVEKVLQKDITLPVVTAGKGMCPAEDSGGIFSWNHLLKLRKKKVLTEDEAEQLDWAGLSPGEELEPFDKEQANQILKKLFSE
;
A
#
# COMPACT_ATOMS: atom_id res chain seq x y z
N MET A 1 -10.71 10.20 10.99
CA MET A 1 -11.82 10.47 11.95
C MET A 1 -12.26 9.16 12.59
N LYS A 2 -12.32 9.07 13.93
CA LYS A 2 -12.82 7.88 14.64
C LYS A 2 -14.37 7.85 14.63
N LEU A 3 -14.97 6.75 14.21
CA LEU A 3 -16.43 6.58 14.13
C LEU A 3 -17.04 5.96 15.39
N THR A 4 -18.37 6.00 15.48
CA THR A 4 -19.17 5.28 16.48
C THR A 4 -20.11 4.30 15.79
N SER A 5 -20.49 3.22 16.47
CA SER A 5 -21.42 2.21 15.94
C SER A 5 -22.77 2.81 15.53
N GLU A 6 -23.29 3.78 16.30
CA GLU A 6 -24.54 4.49 15.98
C GLU A 6 -24.45 5.27 14.67
N LYS A 7 -23.30 5.93 14.42
CA LYS A 7 -23.08 6.70 13.19
C LYS A 7 -22.99 5.78 11.98
N LEU A 8 -22.28 4.65 12.09
CA LEU A 8 -22.21 3.63 11.04
C LEU A 8 -23.59 3.04 10.73
N LEU A 9 -24.31 2.56 11.75
CA LEU A 9 -25.63 1.97 11.57
C LEU A 9 -26.63 2.97 10.96
N THR A 10 -26.58 4.24 11.39
CA THR A 10 -27.42 5.31 10.80
C THR A 10 -27.09 5.55 9.33
N ALA A 11 -25.80 5.51 8.96
CA ALA A 11 -25.38 5.69 7.57
C ALA A 11 -25.82 4.51 6.69
N ILE A 12 -25.67 3.27 7.17
CA ILE A 12 -26.14 2.05 6.48
C ILE A 12 -27.66 2.10 6.29
N LYS A 13 -28.42 2.49 7.31
CA LYS A 13 -29.89 2.62 7.21
C LYS A 13 -30.31 3.66 6.18
N LYS A 14 -29.63 4.81 6.12
CA LYS A 14 -29.90 5.84 5.10
C LYS A 14 -29.56 5.33 3.70
N TYR A 15 -28.45 4.61 3.57
CA TYR A 15 -28.04 3.98 2.31
C TYR A 15 -29.09 2.96 1.83
N ALA A 16 -29.60 2.12 2.73
CA ALA A 16 -30.63 1.13 2.41
C ALA A 16 -31.96 1.75 1.92
N GLN A 17 -32.27 2.98 2.36
CA GLN A 17 -33.46 3.72 1.92
C GLN A 17 -33.33 4.33 0.52
N LEU A 18 -32.12 4.43 -0.03
CA LEU A 18 -31.92 4.93 -1.38
C LEU A 18 -32.38 3.87 -2.41
N PRO A 19 -32.90 4.30 -3.57
CA PRO A 19 -33.11 3.41 -4.70
C PRO A 19 -31.80 2.69 -5.03
N GLU A 20 -31.87 1.41 -5.37
CA GLU A 20 -30.69 0.56 -5.62
C GLU A 20 -29.67 1.19 -6.57
N LYS A 21 -30.14 1.83 -7.65
CA LYS A 21 -29.30 2.55 -8.63
C LYS A 21 -28.57 3.79 -8.08
N GLN A 22 -28.92 4.26 -6.88
CA GLN A 22 -28.33 5.42 -6.21
C GLN A 22 -27.51 5.02 -4.98
N ARG A 23 -27.39 3.71 -4.71
CA ARG A 23 -26.66 3.17 -3.57
C ARG A 23 -25.16 3.13 -3.84
N ASN A 24 -24.52 4.30 -3.85
CA ASN A 24 -23.07 4.44 -3.88
C ASN A 24 -22.57 5.11 -2.60
N LEU A 25 -21.51 4.56 -1.99
CA LEU A 25 -20.83 5.25 -0.90
C LEU A 25 -20.13 6.48 -1.47
N THR A 26 -20.28 7.62 -0.80
CA THR A 26 -19.55 8.84 -1.18
C THR A 26 -18.07 8.69 -0.84
N GLN A 27 -17.18 9.42 -1.54
CA GLN A 27 -15.74 9.41 -1.23
C GLN A 27 -15.48 9.65 0.27
N LYS A 28 -16.17 10.63 0.87
CA LYS A 28 -16.07 10.91 2.31
C LYS A 28 -16.43 9.72 3.21
N GLN A 29 -17.33 8.83 2.78
CA GLN A 29 -17.68 7.61 3.51
C GLN A 29 -16.65 6.50 3.27
N ILE A 30 -16.12 6.37 2.05
CA ILE A 30 -15.01 5.48 1.72
C ILE A 30 -13.80 5.86 2.59
N ASP A 31 -13.47 7.15 2.66
CA ASP A 31 -12.39 7.71 3.47
C ASP A 31 -12.51 7.38 4.96
N TRP A 32 -13.69 6.99 5.46
CA TRP A 32 -13.82 6.52 6.84
C TRP A 32 -12.99 5.26 7.10
N PHE A 33 -12.85 4.41 6.09
CA PHE A 33 -12.19 3.11 6.21
C PHE A 33 -10.69 3.14 5.93
N THR A 34 -10.14 4.31 5.56
CA THR A 34 -8.69 4.56 5.58
C THR A 34 -8.09 4.40 6.98
N ASN A 35 -8.91 4.55 8.04
CA ASN A 35 -8.54 4.20 9.40
C ASN A 35 -9.00 2.75 9.71
N PRO A 36 -8.07 1.79 9.91
CA PRO A 36 -8.40 0.41 10.21
C PRO A 36 -9.29 0.19 11.43
N GLU A 37 -9.22 1.05 12.46
CA GLU A 37 -10.08 0.93 13.64
C GLU A 37 -11.57 1.04 13.28
N ASN A 38 -11.91 1.81 12.25
CA ASN A 38 -13.28 1.95 11.79
C ASN A 38 -13.77 0.69 11.06
N VAL A 39 -12.86 -0.05 10.41
CA VAL A 39 -13.17 -1.34 9.78
C VAL A 39 -13.44 -2.38 10.86
N PHE A 40 -12.60 -2.44 11.89
CA PHE A 40 -12.82 -3.33 13.05
C PHE A 40 -14.13 -3.02 13.77
N LEU A 41 -14.43 -1.73 13.97
CA LEU A 41 -15.71 -1.28 14.53
C LEU A 41 -16.91 -1.72 13.69
N LEU A 42 -16.80 -1.63 12.35
CA LEU A 42 -17.84 -2.09 11.44
C LEU A 42 -18.03 -3.60 11.54
N ILE A 43 -16.94 -4.39 11.55
CA ILE A 43 -17.00 -5.85 11.71
C ILE A 43 -17.71 -6.20 13.02
N THR A 44 -17.31 -5.62 14.16
CA THR A 44 -17.99 -5.86 15.46
C THR A 44 -19.47 -5.48 15.42
N LEU A 45 -19.82 -4.34 14.83
CA LEU A 45 -21.22 -3.92 14.67
C LEU A 45 -22.01 -4.96 13.86
N VAL A 46 -21.50 -5.37 12.71
CA VAL A 46 -22.19 -6.28 11.78
C VAL A 46 -22.39 -7.66 12.42
N LEU A 47 -21.38 -8.19 13.11
CA LEU A 47 -21.47 -9.48 13.80
C LEU A 47 -22.58 -9.54 14.86
N THR A 48 -22.92 -8.38 15.45
CA THR A 48 -23.93 -8.27 16.53
C THR A 48 -25.30 -7.82 16.02
N LEU A 49 -25.49 -7.65 14.71
CA LEU A 49 -26.78 -7.27 14.15
C LEU A 49 -27.81 -8.40 14.26
N PRO A 50 -29.06 -8.11 14.69
CA PRO A 50 -30.15 -9.08 14.69
C PRO A 50 -30.43 -9.65 13.30
N LYS A 51 -30.92 -10.89 13.24
CA LYS A 51 -31.24 -11.59 11.97
C LYS A 51 -32.27 -10.84 11.11
N GLU A 52 -33.22 -10.17 11.76
CA GLU A 52 -34.22 -9.34 11.09
C GLU A 52 -33.56 -8.22 10.29
N THR A 53 -32.45 -7.67 10.79
CA THR A 53 -31.70 -6.61 10.11
C THR A 53 -31.06 -7.12 8.81
N MET A 54 -30.56 -8.36 8.82
CA MET A 54 -30.03 -8.99 7.60
C MET A 54 -31.12 -9.25 6.57
N THR A 55 -32.34 -9.55 7.01
CA THR A 55 -33.50 -9.69 6.11
C THR A 55 -33.92 -8.34 5.51
N GLU A 56 -33.85 -7.25 6.28
CA GLU A 56 -34.27 -5.92 5.84
C GLU A 56 -33.24 -5.18 4.98
N MET A 57 -31.95 -5.31 5.29
CA MET A 57 -30.88 -4.51 4.67
C MET A 57 -29.57 -5.28 4.46
N GLY A 58 -29.63 -6.60 4.31
CA GLY A 58 -28.47 -7.49 4.10
C GLY A 58 -27.57 -7.05 2.94
N ASP A 59 -28.13 -6.73 1.78
CA ASP A 59 -27.37 -6.25 0.62
C ASP A 59 -26.61 -4.96 0.93
N SER A 60 -27.25 -4.05 1.67
CA SER A 60 -26.64 -2.79 2.08
C SER A 60 -25.51 -3.00 3.09
N ILE A 61 -25.67 -3.95 4.02
CA ILE A 61 -24.61 -4.32 4.96
C ILE A 61 -23.43 -4.94 4.20
N SER A 62 -23.70 -5.86 3.28
CA SER A 62 -22.69 -6.48 2.42
C SER A 62 -21.89 -5.43 1.64
N SER A 63 -22.55 -4.46 1.00
CA SER A 63 -21.85 -3.39 0.27
C SER A 63 -20.92 -2.56 1.17
N TRP A 64 -21.35 -2.25 2.39
CA TRP A 64 -20.53 -1.49 3.33
C TRP A 64 -19.32 -2.28 3.85
N VAL A 65 -19.52 -3.57 4.14
CA VAL A 65 -18.44 -4.48 4.57
C VAL A 65 -17.44 -4.70 3.44
N GLU A 66 -17.92 -4.88 2.21
CA GLU A 66 -17.09 -5.02 1.01
C GLU A 66 -16.19 -3.81 0.81
N VAL A 67 -16.74 -2.58 0.84
CA VAL A 67 -15.94 -1.35 0.69
C VAL A 67 -14.95 -1.21 1.85
N ALA A 68 -15.38 -1.44 3.09
CA ALA A 68 -14.49 -1.28 4.24
C ALA A 68 -13.30 -2.25 4.23
N ILE A 69 -13.54 -3.51 3.85
CA ILE A 69 -12.48 -4.51 3.75
C ILE A 69 -11.60 -4.27 2.52
N ALA A 70 -12.17 -3.83 1.40
CA ALA A 70 -11.39 -3.45 0.22
C ALA A 70 -10.41 -2.29 0.54
N GLU A 71 -10.88 -1.25 1.23
CA GLU A 71 -10.02 -0.15 1.70
C GLU A 71 -8.93 -0.63 2.67
N LEU A 72 -9.28 -1.55 3.58
CA LEU A 72 -8.28 -2.17 4.46
C LEU A 72 -7.25 -2.96 3.65
N ALA A 73 -7.67 -3.73 2.65
CA ALA A 73 -6.78 -4.50 1.78
C ALA A 73 -5.85 -3.58 0.97
N LEU A 74 -6.35 -2.48 0.42
CA LEU A 74 -5.54 -1.48 -0.28
C LEU A 74 -4.44 -0.89 0.62
N THR A 75 -4.76 -0.70 1.89
CA THR A 75 -3.81 -0.19 2.89
C THR A 75 -2.78 -1.26 3.28
N THR A 76 -3.22 -2.48 3.59
CA THR A 76 -2.35 -3.55 4.08
C THR A 76 -1.51 -4.22 2.99
N ASN A 77 -1.97 -4.24 1.74
CA ASN A 77 -1.22 -4.79 0.59
C ASN A 77 0.09 -4.03 0.30
N LYS A 78 0.22 -2.79 0.78
CA LYS A 78 1.44 -1.97 0.65
C LYS A 78 2.45 -2.24 1.78
N LEU A 79 2.04 -2.96 2.82
CA LEU A 79 2.86 -3.19 4.01
C LEU A 79 3.69 -4.47 3.88
N PRO A 80 4.80 -4.59 4.64
CA PRO A 80 5.51 -5.85 4.81
C PRO A 80 4.58 -6.96 5.35
N VAL A 81 4.92 -8.21 5.04
CA VAL A 81 4.11 -9.39 5.41
C VAL A 81 3.83 -9.43 6.91
N GLU A 82 4.83 -9.10 7.73
CA GLU A 82 4.73 -9.10 9.19
C GLU A 82 3.72 -8.05 9.70
N ALA A 83 3.67 -6.89 9.06
CA ALA A 83 2.72 -5.84 9.41
C ALA A 83 1.30 -6.21 8.97
N ARG A 84 1.14 -6.82 7.78
CA ARG A 84 -0.16 -7.36 7.34
C ARG A 84 -0.68 -8.44 8.30
N GLN A 85 0.20 -9.32 8.77
CA GLN A 85 -0.16 -10.37 9.73
C GLN A 85 -0.75 -9.79 11.03
N GLN A 86 -0.23 -8.64 11.51
CA GLN A 86 -0.81 -7.97 12.69
C GLN A 86 -2.26 -7.53 12.48
N PHE A 87 -2.65 -7.15 11.25
CA PHE A 87 -4.04 -6.85 10.92
C PHE A 87 -4.89 -8.12 10.92
N GLU A 88 -4.39 -9.21 10.35
CA GLU A 88 -5.07 -10.51 10.38
C GLU A 88 -5.30 -10.97 11.82
N GLU A 89 -4.27 -10.91 12.69
CA GLU A 89 -4.36 -11.22 14.11
C GLU A 89 -5.35 -10.30 14.85
N ALA A 90 -5.38 -9.00 14.53
CA ALA A 90 -6.35 -8.07 15.09
C ALA A 90 -7.78 -8.40 14.68
N ILE A 91 -8.01 -8.79 13.43
CA ILE A 91 -9.32 -9.24 12.95
C ILE A 91 -9.75 -10.51 13.69
N GLU A 92 -8.86 -11.50 13.82
CA GLU A 92 -9.14 -12.73 14.58
C GLU A 92 -9.47 -12.43 16.05
N TYR A 93 -8.72 -11.51 16.68
CA TYR A 93 -9.01 -11.04 18.03
C TYR A 93 -10.41 -10.40 18.10
N VAL A 94 -10.78 -9.56 17.13
CA VAL A 94 -12.12 -8.95 17.07
C VAL A 94 -13.20 -10.02 16.94
N LEU A 95 -13.01 -11.04 16.11
CA LEU A 95 -13.96 -12.15 15.95
C LEU A 95 -14.15 -12.91 17.26
N ALA A 96 -13.05 -13.32 17.90
CA ALA A 96 -13.06 -14.07 19.16
C ALA A 96 -13.64 -13.23 20.31
N TYR A 97 -13.16 -12.00 20.49
CA TYR A 97 -13.65 -11.08 21.51
C TYR A 97 -15.15 -10.81 21.35
N THR A 98 -15.63 -10.60 20.12
CA THR A 98 -17.05 -10.34 19.88
C THR A 98 -17.90 -11.56 20.24
N LYS A 99 -17.45 -12.77 19.88
CA LYS A 99 -18.10 -14.03 20.26
C LYS A 99 -18.18 -14.23 21.78
N GLU A 100 -17.12 -13.91 22.50
CA GLU A 100 -17.06 -14.10 23.95
C GLU A 100 -17.93 -13.11 24.73
N ASN A 101 -18.10 -11.89 24.20
CA ASN A 101 -18.75 -10.79 24.92
C ASN A 101 -20.17 -10.47 24.44
N TYR A 102 -20.57 -10.93 23.24
CA TYR A 102 -21.85 -10.60 22.61
C TYR A 102 -22.49 -11.82 21.95
N GLU A 103 -23.81 -11.75 21.76
CA GLU A 103 -24.51 -12.70 20.89
C GLU A 103 -24.21 -12.35 19.43
N ILE A 104 -23.71 -13.32 18.66
CA ILE A 104 -23.33 -13.12 17.27
C ILE A 104 -24.32 -13.78 16.30
N ASN A 105 -24.51 -13.13 15.16
CA ASN A 105 -25.33 -13.62 14.07
C ASN A 105 -24.49 -14.45 13.09
N SER A 106 -24.86 -15.71 12.91
CA SER A 106 -24.18 -16.66 12.02
C SER A 106 -24.09 -16.19 10.57
N GLU A 107 -25.13 -15.52 10.04
CA GLU A 107 -25.14 -15.01 8.68
C GLU A 107 -24.12 -13.86 8.52
N CYS A 108 -24.03 -12.99 9.52
CA CYS A 108 -23.05 -11.91 9.55
C CYS A 108 -21.62 -12.42 9.67
N VAL A 109 -21.39 -13.49 10.45
CA VAL A 109 -20.06 -14.13 10.55
C VAL A 109 -19.63 -14.65 9.18
N LEU A 110 -20.50 -15.39 8.50
CA LEU A 110 -20.21 -15.95 7.17
C LEU A 110 -19.97 -14.84 6.14
N LEU A 111 -20.77 -13.77 6.16
CA LEU A 111 -20.60 -12.60 5.31
C LEU A 111 -19.24 -11.92 5.53
N CYS A 112 -18.89 -11.59 6.78
CA CYS A 112 -17.61 -10.94 7.07
C CYS A 112 -16.43 -11.82 6.67
N LEU A 113 -16.47 -13.12 7.00
CA LEU A 113 -15.39 -14.06 6.68
C LEU A 113 -15.22 -14.29 5.17
N SER A 114 -16.32 -14.43 4.43
CA SER A 114 -16.27 -14.59 2.97
C SER A 114 -15.67 -13.36 2.29
N ILE A 115 -16.06 -12.14 2.70
CA ILE A 115 -15.49 -10.90 2.16
C ILE A 115 -14.01 -10.76 2.54
N LEU A 116 -13.63 -11.05 3.79
CA LEU A 116 -12.22 -11.05 4.21
C LEU A 116 -11.38 -12.00 3.33
N LYS A 117 -11.86 -13.22 3.09
CA LYS A 117 -11.17 -14.19 2.24
C LYS A 117 -11.15 -13.77 0.78
N LYS A 118 -12.23 -13.20 0.24
CA LYS A 118 -12.26 -12.63 -1.12
C LYS A 118 -11.15 -11.59 -1.32
N HIS A 119 -10.90 -10.77 -0.29
CA HIS A 119 -9.79 -9.80 -0.25
C HIS A 119 -8.45 -10.38 0.25
N GLN A 120 -8.31 -11.71 0.24
CA GLN A 120 -7.09 -12.47 0.54
C GLN A 120 -6.54 -12.30 1.96
N PHE A 121 -7.36 -11.98 2.96
CA PHE A 121 -6.95 -12.05 4.37
C PHE A 121 -6.89 -13.51 4.84
N HIS A 122 -5.78 -13.92 5.46
CA HIS A 122 -5.61 -15.26 6.03
C HIS A 122 -6.26 -15.34 7.41
N ILE A 123 -7.52 -15.75 7.44
CA ILE A 123 -8.26 -15.95 8.69
C ILE A 123 -8.31 -17.45 8.99
N ASN A 124 -7.59 -17.87 10.01
CA ASN A 124 -7.45 -19.25 10.48
C ASN A 124 -8.43 -19.59 11.61
N THR A 125 -9.26 -18.63 12.04
CA THR A 125 -10.26 -18.84 13.09
C THR A 125 -11.17 -20.02 12.75
N ASP A 126 -11.30 -20.96 13.68
CA ASP A 126 -12.21 -22.09 13.52
C ASP A 126 -13.66 -21.60 13.55
N ILE A 127 -14.29 -21.60 12.37
CA ILE A 127 -15.65 -21.13 12.18
C ILE A 127 -16.67 -21.96 12.98
N THR A 128 -16.38 -23.24 13.26
CA THR A 128 -17.28 -24.09 14.05
C THR A 128 -17.36 -23.61 15.49
N HIS A 129 -16.26 -23.07 16.02
CA HIS A 129 -16.20 -22.44 17.33
C HIS A 129 -16.96 -21.11 17.39
N LEU A 130 -16.90 -20.31 16.31
CA LEU A 130 -17.64 -19.05 16.22
C LEU A 130 -19.15 -19.30 16.14
N LEU A 131 -19.59 -20.18 15.24
CA LEU A 131 -21.01 -20.45 15.00
C LEU A 131 -21.67 -21.25 16.14
N GLY A 132 -20.86 -21.85 17.02
CA GLY A 132 -21.30 -22.76 18.06
C GLY A 132 -21.56 -24.16 17.47
N ALA A 133 -20.98 -25.20 18.06
CA ALA A 133 -21.40 -26.56 17.76
C ALA A 133 -22.90 -26.69 18.07
N PRO A 134 -23.70 -27.42 17.27
CA PRO A 134 -25.04 -27.77 17.70
C PRO A 134 -24.89 -28.63 18.96
N GLU A 135 -25.43 -28.18 20.08
CA GLU A 135 -25.56 -29.02 21.28
C GLU A 135 -26.52 -30.17 20.97
N TYR A 136 -25.98 -31.31 20.55
CA TYR A 136 -26.74 -32.55 20.51
C TYR A 136 -26.70 -33.17 21.90
N ALA A 137 -27.88 -33.53 22.42
CA ALA A 137 -28.01 -34.23 23.70
C ALA A 137 -27.17 -35.52 23.68
N ASP A 138 -26.16 -35.54 24.55
CA ASP A 138 -25.13 -36.56 24.62
C ASP A 138 -25.70 -37.91 25.10
N SER A 139 -25.68 -38.93 24.24
CA SER A 139 -25.69 -40.35 24.67
C SER A 139 -25.26 -41.35 23.59
N THR A 140 -24.56 -40.93 22.53
CA THR A 140 -23.87 -41.86 21.62
C THR A 140 -22.57 -41.24 21.12
N ASN A 141 -21.44 -41.78 21.56
CA ASN A 141 -20.05 -41.36 21.29
C ASN A 141 -19.62 -41.36 19.80
N ILE A 142 -20.38 -40.79 18.87
CA ILE A 142 -19.92 -40.40 17.52
C ILE A 142 -20.79 -39.23 17.02
N ALA A 143 -20.27 -38.01 17.02
CA ALA A 143 -20.89 -36.92 16.25
C ALA A 143 -20.56 -37.13 14.76
N THR A 144 -21.54 -37.59 13.97
CA THR A 144 -21.44 -37.58 12.51
C THR A 144 -22.01 -36.27 11.99
N PHE A 145 -21.27 -35.63 11.07
CA PHE A 145 -21.74 -34.56 10.18
C PHE A 145 -23.14 -34.91 9.61
N PRO A 146 -24.04 -33.95 9.33
CA PRO A 146 -25.42 -34.22 8.88
C PRO A 146 -25.52 -35.40 7.89
N GLN A 147 -26.21 -36.48 8.30
CA GLN A 147 -26.29 -37.74 7.55
C GLN A 147 -27.03 -37.64 6.20
N LYS A 148 -27.76 -36.55 5.93
CA LYS A 148 -28.15 -36.21 4.57
C LYS A 148 -27.18 -35.17 4.06
N GLN A 149 -26.22 -35.61 3.24
CA GLN A 149 -25.45 -34.73 2.38
C GLN A 149 -26.46 -33.81 1.66
N PRO A 150 -26.34 -32.48 1.78
CA PRO A 150 -27.09 -31.59 0.92
C PRO A 150 -26.78 -32.02 -0.51
N ARG A 151 -27.81 -32.19 -1.34
CA ARG A 151 -27.59 -32.47 -2.75
C ARG A 151 -27.02 -31.20 -3.36
N LEU A 152 -25.68 -31.10 -3.42
CA LEU A 152 -24.98 -29.96 -3.99
C LEU A 152 -25.48 -29.66 -5.41
N SER A 153 -25.91 -30.68 -6.14
CA SER A 153 -26.60 -30.52 -7.42
C SER A 153 -27.85 -29.64 -7.36
N GLN A 154 -28.70 -29.79 -6.35
CA GLN A 154 -29.89 -28.94 -6.19
C GLN A 154 -29.53 -27.48 -5.91
N LEU A 155 -28.41 -27.25 -5.21
CA LEU A 155 -27.90 -25.89 -4.97
C LEU A 155 -27.34 -25.30 -6.27
N PHE A 156 -26.45 -26.01 -6.97
CA PHE A 156 -25.89 -25.50 -8.22
C PHE A 156 -26.95 -25.26 -9.30
N ASP A 157 -27.98 -26.12 -9.35
CA ASP A 157 -29.14 -25.93 -10.23
C ASP A 157 -29.95 -24.67 -9.84
N GLN A 158 -30.10 -24.39 -8.54
CA GLN A 158 -30.80 -23.19 -8.05
C GLN A 158 -30.07 -21.88 -8.40
N PHE A 159 -28.74 -21.89 -8.35
CA PHE A 159 -27.91 -20.73 -8.69
C PHE A 159 -27.57 -20.64 -10.19
N GLU A 160 -28.11 -21.57 -11.00
CA GLU A 160 -27.98 -21.61 -12.46
C GLU A 160 -26.54 -21.50 -12.98
N ILE A 161 -25.54 -22.03 -12.24
CA ILE A 161 -24.12 -21.88 -12.59
C ILE A 161 -23.82 -22.52 -13.96
N GLN A 162 -23.38 -21.70 -14.92
CA GLN A 162 -23.07 -22.10 -16.30
C GLN A 162 -21.58 -22.09 -16.61
N SER A 163 -20.76 -21.35 -15.85
CA SER A 163 -19.34 -21.18 -16.13
C SER A 163 -18.44 -21.40 -14.92
N GLY A 164 -17.15 -21.65 -15.20
CA GLY A 164 -16.18 -21.84 -14.14
C GLY A 164 -15.99 -20.60 -13.28
N ILE A 165 -16.15 -19.40 -13.84
CA ILE A 165 -16.00 -18.14 -13.10
C ILE A 165 -17.22 -17.81 -12.25
N GLU A 166 -18.43 -18.10 -12.72
CA GLU A 166 -19.66 -18.00 -11.91
C GLU A 166 -19.59 -18.94 -10.70
N PHE A 167 -18.97 -20.11 -10.85
CA PHE A 167 -18.69 -20.98 -9.71
C PHE A 167 -17.67 -20.37 -8.73
N ILE A 168 -16.66 -19.64 -9.22
CA ILE A 168 -15.71 -18.95 -8.34
C ILE A 168 -16.45 -17.88 -7.52
N GLU A 169 -17.31 -17.08 -8.14
CA GLU A 169 -18.12 -16.08 -7.43
C GLU A 169 -19.02 -16.73 -6.37
N PHE A 170 -19.68 -17.85 -6.72
CA PHE A 170 -20.47 -18.64 -5.79
C PHE A 170 -19.61 -19.24 -4.65
N PHE A 171 -18.39 -19.69 -4.96
CA PHE A 171 -17.48 -20.24 -3.98
C PHE A 171 -16.98 -19.16 -3.02
N GLU A 172 -16.52 -18.02 -3.53
CA GLU A 172 -16.00 -16.91 -2.73
C GLU A 172 -17.03 -16.36 -1.75
N THR A 173 -18.29 -16.25 -2.18
CA THR A 173 -19.41 -15.72 -1.38
C THR A 173 -19.97 -16.70 -0.33
N GLY A 174 -19.68 -18.00 -0.45
CA GLY A 174 -20.31 -19.00 0.44
C GLY A 174 -19.42 -20.16 0.88
N PHE A 175 -18.69 -20.81 -0.02
CA PHE A 175 -17.92 -22.02 0.28
C PHE A 175 -16.44 -21.77 0.64
N SER A 176 -15.94 -20.55 0.47
CA SER A 176 -14.60 -20.13 0.88
C SER A 176 -14.33 -20.31 2.38
N VAL A 177 -15.39 -20.28 3.19
CA VAL A 177 -15.35 -20.45 4.65
C VAL A 177 -15.57 -21.90 5.10
N ALA A 178 -15.75 -22.84 4.16
CA ALA A 178 -15.94 -24.25 4.49
C ALA A 178 -14.67 -24.84 5.14
N PRO A 179 -14.81 -25.68 6.19
CA PRO A 179 -13.65 -26.34 6.82
C PRO A 179 -12.86 -27.18 5.82
N ALA A 180 -11.53 -27.18 5.96
CA ALA A 180 -10.61 -27.81 5.03
C ALA A 180 -10.90 -29.30 4.78
N GLU A 181 -11.38 -30.01 5.80
CA GLU A 181 -11.72 -31.44 5.74
C GLU A 181 -12.94 -31.72 4.85
N THR A 182 -13.80 -30.72 4.66
CA THR A 182 -15.03 -30.85 3.86
C THR A 182 -14.80 -30.55 2.37
N LEU A 183 -13.75 -29.78 2.05
CA LEU A 183 -13.44 -29.33 0.69
C LEU A 183 -13.26 -30.47 -0.31
N PRO A 184 -12.55 -31.58 -0.02
CA PRO A 184 -12.37 -32.66 -1.00
C PRO A 184 -13.68 -33.30 -1.46
N HIS A 185 -14.65 -33.44 -0.54
CA HIS A 185 -15.97 -34.00 -0.85
C HIS A 185 -16.81 -33.01 -1.66
N LEU A 186 -16.75 -31.73 -1.32
CA LEU A 186 -17.47 -30.68 -2.03
C LEU A 186 -16.95 -30.53 -3.47
N LEU A 187 -15.64 -30.46 -3.62
CA LEU A 187 -14.99 -30.21 -4.92
C LEU A 187 -14.94 -31.46 -5.82
N SER A 188 -15.07 -32.67 -5.28
CA SER A 188 -15.21 -33.87 -6.13
C SER A 188 -16.48 -33.85 -6.98
N GLU A 189 -17.58 -33.30 -6.44
CA GLU A 189 -18.85 -33.18 -7.18
C GLU A 189 -18.74 -32.17 -8.33
N VAL A 190 -17.95 -31.11 -8.14
CA VAL A 190 -17.73 -30.07 -9.16
C VAL A 190 -17.16 -30.66 -10.46
N ALA A 191 -16.31 -31.68 -10.39
CA ALA A 191 -15.71 -32.31 -11.56
C ALA A 191 -16.72 -32.97 -12.53
N HIS A 192 -17.97 -33.16 -12.10
CA HIS A 192 -19.03 -33.76 -12.93
C HIS A 192 -19.74 -32.77 -13.85
N TYR A 193 -19.56 -31.46 -13.64
CA TYR A 193 -20.22 -30.41 -14.43
C TYR A 193 -19.41 -30.07 -15.69
N SER A 194 -20.10 -29.53 -16.70
CA SER A 194 -19.49 -29.11 -17.98
C SER A 194 -18.49 -27.96 -17.80
N TRP A 195 -18.63 -27.15 -16.77
CA TRP A 195 -17.71 -26.07 -16.40
C TRP A 195 -16.72 -26.47 -15.29
N GLY A 196 -16.86 -27.69 -14.74
CA GLY A 196 -16.21 -28.11 -13.51
C GLY A 196 -14.67 -28.14 -13.58
N ILE A 197 -14.12 -28.58 -14.72
CA ILE A 197 -12.66 -28.62 -14.89
C ILE A 197 -12.05 -27.21 -14.89
N ASP A 198 -12.73 -26.23 -15.51
CA ASP A 198 -12.28 -24.84 -15.50
C ASP A 198 -12.31 -24.29 -14.06
N ALA A 199 -13.42 -24.48 -13.34
CA ALA A 199 -13.58 -24.05 -11.96
C ALA A 199 -12.49 -24.64 -11.04
N LEU A 200 -12.27 -25.95 -11.12
CA LEU A 200 -11.24 -26.60 -10.30
C LEU A 200 -9.83 -26.12 -10.66
N LEU A 201 -9.52 -25.90 -11.94
CA LEU A 201 -8.22 -25.33 -12.33
C LEU A 201 -8.03 -23.90 -11.82
N LEU A 202 -9.07 -23.08 -11.82
CA LEU A 202 -9.03 -21.75 -11.20
C LEU A 202 -8.80 -21.88 -9.68
N LEU A 203 -9.55 -22.73 -8.99
CA LEU A 203 -9.38 -22.94 -7.54
C LEU A 203 -8.02 -23.52 -7.15
N THR A 204 -7.29 -24.19 -8.07
CA THR A 204 -5.87 -24.54 -7.82
C THR A 204 -4.98 -23.31 -7.61
N GLN A 205 -5.42 -22.13 -8.00
CA GLN A 205 -4.72 -20.84 -7.86
C GLN A 205 -5.31 -19.96 -6.75
N TYR A 206 -6.34 -20.45 -6.04
CA TYR A 206 -6.93 -19.76 -4.88
C TYR A 206 -5.86 -19.46 -3.83
N PHE A 207 -5.97 -18.36 -3.08
CA PHE A 207 -4.87 -17.91 -2.22
C PHE A 207 -4.57 -18.88 -1.05
N GLU A 208 -5.61 -19.52 -0.49
CA GLU A 208 -5.47 -20.53 0.55
C GLU A 208 -5.07 -21.91 -0.02
N GLU A 209 -3.96 -22.46 0.46
CA GLU A 209 -3.44 -23.75 0.01
C GLU A 209 -4.41 -24.94 0.19
N PRO A 210 -5.21 -25.06 1.28
CA PRO A 210 -6.17 -26.15 1.43
C PRO A 210 -7.19 -26.25 0.28
N VAL A 211 -7.66 -25.11 -0.24
CA VAL A 211 -8.58 -25.05 -1.39
C VAL A 211 -7.89 -25.55 -2.66
N ALA A 212 -6.64 -25.13 -2.87
CA ALA A 212 -5.85 -25.56 -4.02
C ALA A 212 -5.54 -27.06 -3.98
N LEU A 213 -5.20 -27.61 -2.81
CA LEU A 213 -4.94 -29.04 -2.61
C LEU A 213 -6.20 -29.89 -2.84
N ALA A 214 -7.34 -29.48 -2.27
CA ALA A 214 -8.60 -30.19 -2.46
C ALA A 214 -9.05 -30.15 -3.94
N SER A 215 -8.85 -29.03 -4.63
CA SER A 215 -9.10 -28.90 -6.08
C SER A 215 -8.20 -29.81 -6.91
N ALA A 216 -6.91 -29.87 -6.57
CA ALA A 216 -5.94 -30.75 -7.22
C ALA A 216 -6.29 -32.23 -7.02
N GLN A 217 -6.75 -32.61 -5.82
CA GLN A 217 -7.23 -33.95 -5.53
C GLN A 217 -8.47 -34.30 -6.36
N ALA A 218 -9.45 -33.38 -6.47
CA ALA A 218 -10.62 -33.59 -7.32
C ALA A 218 -10.24 -33.79 -8.80
N LEU A 219 -9.31 -32.97 -9.33
CA LEU A 219 -8.78 -33.11 -10.69
C LEU A 219 -8.00 -34.41 -10.93
N ASP A 220 -7.27 -34.91 -9.94
CA ASP A 220 -6.54 -36.18 -10.04
C ASP A 220 -7.48 -37.39 -10.04
N ASN A 221 -8.52 -37.34 -9.19
CA ASN A 221 -9.49 -38.42 -9.00
C ASN A 221 -10.58 -38.46 -10.08
N CYS A 222 -10.81 -37.37 -10.81
CA CYS A 222 -11.81 -37.36 -11.87
C CYS A 222 -11.46 -38.31 -13.03
N PRO A 223 -12.46 -38.90 -13.72
CA PRO A 223 -12.20 -39.75 -14.87
C PRO A 223 -11.55 -38.95 -16.01
N SER A 224 -10.67 -39.59 -16.79
CA SER A 224 -10.00 -38.92 -17.93
C SER A 224 -10.99 -38.28 -18.91
N SER A 225 -12.18 -38.85 -19.08
CA SER A 225 -13.24 -38.30 -19.94
C SER A 225 -13.77 -36.94 -19.48
N ALA A 226 -13.68 -36.62 -18.19
CA ALA A 226 -14.09 -35.31 -17.66
C ALA A 226 -13.24 -34.17 -18.25
N TRP A 227 -11.98 -34.43 -18.63
CA TRP A 227 -11.11 -33.44 -19.25
C TRP A 227 -11.58 -32.98 -20.65
N ALA A 228 -12.60 -33.62 -21.23
CA ALA A 228 -13.30 -33.10 -22.40
C ALA A 228 -14.10 -31.82 -22.12
N ASN A 229 -14.37 -31.53 -20.85
CA ASN A 229 -15.05 -30.33 -20.39
C ASN A 229 -14.11 -29.13 -20.19
N LEU A 230 -12.79 -29.33 -20.25
CA LEU A 230 -11.84 -28.21 -20.21
C LEU A 230 -12.15 -27.25 -21.36
N SER A 231 -12.38 -25.97 -21.05
CA SER A 231 -12.75 -25.02 -22.10
C SER A 231 -11.58 -24.66 -22.99
N TYR A 232 -10.48 -24.22 -22.38
CA TYR A 232 -9.31 -23.76 -23.09
C TYR A 232 -8.06 -24.42 -22.49
N LEU A 233 -7.28 -25.11 -23.33
CA LEU A 233 -5.98 -25.66 -22.91
C LEU A 233 -5.04 -24.57 -22.35
N GLN A 234 -5.24 -23.33 -22.79
CA GLN A 234 -4.52 -22.16 -22.32
C GLN A 234 -4.73 -21.88 -20.83
N LEU A 235 -5.90 -22.18 -20.26
CA LEU A 235 -6.13 -22.03 -18.82
C LEU A 235 -5.15 -22.88 -18.03
N LEU A 236 -5.02 -24.16 -18.41
CA LEU A 236 -4.05 -25.06 -17.79
C LEU A 236 -2.61 -24.59 -17.99
N ASN A 237 -2.27 -24.05 -19.16
CA ASN A 237 -0.93 -23.51 -19.42
C ASN A 237 -0.62 -22.30 -18.53
N LEU A 238 -1.59 -21.39 -18.35
CA LEU A 238 -1.47 -20.23 -17.48
C LEU A 238 -1.35 -20.64 -16.01
N CYS A 239 -2.23 -21.53 -15.51
CA CYS A 239 -2.12 -22.06 -14.15
C CYS A 239 -0.78 -22.79 -13.91
N THR A 240 -0.24 -23.48 -14.92
CA THR A 240 1.08 -24.12 -14.81
C THR A 240 2.21 -23.10 -14.70
N ARG A 241 2.13 -22.00 -15.48
CA ARG A 241 3.15 -20.97 -15.57
C ARG A 241 3.19 -20.09 -14.33
N PHE A 242 2.01 -19.60 -13.91
CA PHE A 242 1.83 -18.68 -12.79
C PHE A 242 1.36 -19.40 -11.52
N ASN A 243 1.79 -20.64 -11.35
CA ASN A 243 1.34 -21.51 -10.28
C ASN A 243 1.66 -20.91 -8.90
N ARG A 244 0.62 -20.60 -8.13
CA ARG A 244 0.73 -20.08 -6.76
C ARG A 244 1.33 -21.10 -5.78
N HIS A 245 0.88 -22.36 -5.85
CA HIS A 245 1.15 -23.37 -4.82
C HIS A 245 2.17 -24.41 -5.27
N SER A 246 3.39 -24.36 -4.72
CA SER A 246 4.47 -25.28 -5.13
C SER A 246 4.11 -26.76 -4.94
N SER A 247 3.26 -27.08 -3.95
CA SER A 247 2.77 -28.42 -3.62
C SER A 247 2.07 -29.14 -4.78
N ILE A 248 1.36 -28.41 -5.64
CA ILE A 248 0.60 -28.98 -6.77
C ILE A 248 1.35 -28.91 -8.11
N LYS A 249 2.55 -28.30 -8.16
CA LYS A 249 3.31 -28.09 -9.42
C LYS A 249 3.57 -29.37 -10.21
N HIS A 250 3.75 -30.48 -9.50
CA HIS A 250 4.03 -31.79 -10.08
C HIS A 250 2.80 -32.40 -10.80
N CYS A 251 1.58 -31.93 -10.51
CA CYS A 251 0.33 -32.44 -11.08
C CYS A 251 0.10 -31.97 -12.54
N PHE A 252 0.48 -30.73 -12.86
CA PHE A 252 0.20 -30.10 -14.16
C PHE A 252 0.68 -30.91 -15.37
N LYS A 253 1.83 -31.59 -15.27
CA LYS A 253 2.34 -32.45 -16.35
C LYS A 253 1.37 -33.59 -16.69
N ARG A 254 0.75 -34.21 -15.68
CA ARG A 254 -0.22 -35.29 -15.85
C ARG A 254 -1.51 -34.75 -16.43
N TRP A 255 -2.02 -33.66 -15.87
CA TRP A 255 -3.22 -32.97 -16.33
C TRP A 255 -3.13 -32.51 -17.77
N LYS A 256 -1.97 -31.97 -18.18
CA LYS A 256 -1.73 -31.56 -19.58
C LYS A 256 -1.83 -32.73 -20.54
N LYS A 257 -1.34 -33.92 -20.16
CA LYS A 257 -1.50 -35.13 -20.96
C LYS A 257 -2.97 -35.55 -21.09
N ARG A 258 -3.76 -35.45 -20.02
CA ARG A 258 -5.21 -35.73 -20.03
C ARG A 258 -5.97 -34.72 -20.91
N ALA A 259 -5.71 -33.44 -20.73
CA ALA A 259 -6.31 -32.34 -21.49
C ALA A 259 -6.03 -32.43 -23.00
N LEU A 260 -4.78 -32.71 -23.39
CA LEU A 260 -4.37 -32.81 -24.79
C LEU A 260 -5.14 -33.89 -25.57
N ALA A 261 -5.57 -34.96 -24.90
CA ALA A 261 -6.34 -36.03 -25.53
C ALA A 261 -7.76 -35.58 -25.95
N HIS A 262 -8.26 -34.47 -25.39
CA HIS A 262 -9.62 -33.97 -25.62
C HIS A 262 -9.67 -32.52 -26.12
N SER A 263 -8.51 -31.89 -26.33
CA SER A 263 -8.40 -30.48 -26.72
C SER A 263 -9.07 -30.23 -28.08
N LYS A 264 -9.98 -29.27 -28.12
CA LYS A 264 -10.64 -28.79 -29.34
C LYS A 264 -10.32 -27.31 -29.54
N ALA A 265 -10.21 -26.87 -30.79
CA ALA A 265 -10.14 -25.46 -31.10
C ALA A 265 -11.47 -24.79 -30.72
N ARG A 266 -11.41 -23.68 -29.99
CA ARG A 266 -12.56 -22.84 -29.62
C ARG A 266 -12.38 -21.44 -30.16
N LYS A 267 -13.49 -20.70 -30.31
CA LYS A 267 -13.45 -19.28 -30.66
C LYS A 267 -12.74 -18.53 -29.53
N THR A 268 -11.79 -17.67 -29.88
CA THR A 268 -11.14 -16.76 -28.93
C THR A 268 -12.08 -15.63 -28.55
N ALA A 269 -11.74 -14.90 -27.48
CA ALA A 269 -12.41 -13.69 -27.08
C ALA A 269 -12.51 -12.68 -28.22
N GLU A 270 -13.62 -11.95 -28.26
CA GLU A 270 -13.86 -10.87 -29.22
C GLU A 270 -13.82 -9.54 -28.47
N ILE A 271 -12.79 -8.73 -28.74
CA ILE A 271 -12.60 -7.44 -28.08
C ILE A 271 -13.31 -6.36 -28.90
N HIS A 272 -14.28 -5.70 -28.27
CA HIS A 272 -15.11 -4.67 -28.92
C HIS A 272 -14.53 -3.27 -28.73
N GLU A 273 -13.99 -3.00 -27.54
CA GLU A 273 -13.56 -1.67 -27.12
C GLU A 273 -12.45 -1.80 -26.08
N ILE A 274 -11.39 -1.00 -26.20
CA ILE A 274 -10.35 -0.85 -25.17
C ILE A 274 -10.13 0.64 -24.94
N HIS A 275 -10.06 1.02 -23.67
CA HIS A 275 -9.57 2.30 -23.20
C HIS A 275 -8.38 2.07 -22.30
N ALA A 276 -7.24 2.70 -22.58
CA ALA A 276 -6.02 2.58 -21.80
C ALA A 276 -5.60 3.94 -21.26
N SER A 277 -5.19 4.00 -19.99
CA SER A 277 -4.56 5.19 -19.42
C SER A 277 -3.10 5.29 -19.83
N HIS A 278 -2.49 6.45 -19.60
CA HIS A 278 -1.03 6.55 -19.54
C HIS A 278 -0.50 5.91 -18.24
N VAL A 279 0.83 5.72 -18.16
CA VAL A 279 1.48 5.26 -16.92
C VAL A 279 1.55 6.42 -15.92
N ASP A 280 1.18 6.14 -14.68
CA ASP A 280 1.23 7.07 -13.56
C ASP A 280 2.62 7.10 -12.86
N GLY A 281 2.72 7.87 -11.79
CA GLY A 281 3.91 8.01 -10.96
C GLY A 281 4.32 6.74 -10.21
N ASN A 282 3.39 5.80 -10.05
CA ASN A 282 3.58 4.52 -9.36
C ASN A 282 3.99 3.39 -10.30
N ASP A 283 4.22 3.69 -11.59
CA ASP A 283 4.49 2.69 -12.64
C ASP A 283 3.28 1.78 -12.90
N CYS A 284 2.09 2.31 -12.71
CA CYS A 284 0.84 1.64 -12.98
C CYS A 284 0.13 2.29 -14.16
N ALA A 285 -0.57 1.47 -14.95
CA ALA A 285 -1.52 1.95 -15.94
C ALA A 285 -2.81 1.13 -15.83
N SER A 286 -3.94 1.74 -16.13
CA SER A 286 -5.23 1.07 -16.11
C SER A 286 -5.75 0.86 -17.52
N MET A 287 -6.49 -0.22 -17.72
CA MET A 287 -7.27 -0.40 -18.94
C MET A 287 -8.68 -0.87 -18.64
N MET A 288 -9.64 -0.35 -19.41
CA MET A 288 -11.01 -0.82 -19.43
C MET A 288 -11.33 -1.45 -20.78
N ILE A 289 -11.95 -2.63 -20.76
CA ILE A 289 -12.24 -3.40 -21.98
C ILE A 289 -13.69 -3.85 -21.99
N LYS A 290 -14.31 -3.79 -23.15
CA LYS A 290 -15.55 -4.49 -23.46
C LYS A 290 -15.23 -5.68 -24.33
N VAL A 291 -15.49 -6.88 -23.82
CA VAL A 291 -15.09 -8.14 -24.45
C VAL A 291 -16.25 -9.13 -24.46
N THR A 292 -16.36 -9.95 -25.51
CA THR A 292 -17.22 -11.13 -25.50
C THR A 292 -16.42 -12.37 -25.18
N LEU A 293 -16.78 -13.04 -24.08
CA LEU A 293 -16.25 -14.34 -23.67
C LEU A 293 -17.41 -15.34 -23.73
N ASP A 294 -17.25 -16.47 -24.44
CA ASP A 294 -18.27 -17.53 -24.52
C ASP A 294 -19.70 -17.02 -24.88
N ASN A 295 -19.78 -16.03 -25.77
CA ASN A 295 -21.00 -15.31 -26.22
C ASN A 295 -21.68 -14.40 -25.19
N GLN A 296 -21.11 -14.21 -24.02
CA GLN A 296 -21.53 -13.22 -23.05
C GLN A 296 -20.61 -11.99 -23.13
N VAL A 297 -21.19 -10.80 -22.97
CA VAL A 297 -20.46 -9.53 -23.00
C VAL A 297 -20.07 -9.17 -21.57
N TYR A 298 -18.78 -8.93 -21.37
CA TYR A 298 -18.19 -8.51 -20.11
C TYR A 298 -17.58 -7.13 -20.26
N GLN A 299 -17.60 -6.39 -19.16
CA GLN A 299 -16.78 -5.21 -18.97
C GLN A 299 -15.70 -5.55 -17.95
N LEU A 300 -14.47 -5.14 -18.20
CA LEU A 300 -13.37 -5.40 -17.29
C LEU A 300 -12.50 -4.18 -17.10
N ASN A 301 -12.03 -3.98 -15.87
CA ASN A 301 -10.95 -3.07 -15.53
C ASN A 301 -9.73 -3.91 -15.14
N MET A 302 -8.56 -3.53 -15.61
CA MET A 302 -7.31 -4.13 -15.23
C MET A 302 -6.26 -3.08 -14.89
N MET A 303 -5.59 -3.30 -13.77
CA MET A 303 -4.40 -2.54 -13.38
C MET A 303 -3.12 -3.29 -13.79
N LEU A 304 -2.35 -2.66 -14.66
CA LEU A 304 -1.05 -3.11 -15.15
C LEU A 304 0.04 -2.41 -14.32
N ASP A 305 0.79 -3.16 -13.54
CA ASP A 305 1.96 -2.68 -12.81
C ASP A 305 3.24 -3.15 -13.52
N PHE A 306 4.04 -2.20 -13.99
CA PHE A 306 5.29 -2.49 -14.72
C PHE A 306 6.41 -3.03 -13.80
N LYS A 307 6.20 -3.06 -12.48
CA LYS A 307 7.08 -3.67 -11.48
C LYS A 307 6.61 -5.06 -11.03
N SER A 308 5.31 -5.37 -11.04
CA SER A 308 4.77 -6.64 -10.49
C SER A 308 3.87 -7.46 -11.41
N GLY A 309 3.49 -6.94 -12.58
CA GLY A 309 2.56 -7.57 -13.51
C GLY A 309 1.12 -7.07 -13.35
N ILE A 310 0.15 -7.91 -13.65
CA ILE A 310 -1.28 -7.62 -13.44
C ILE A 310 -1.56 -7.65 -11.93
N ARG A 311 -2.03 -6.53 -11.38
CA ARG A 311 -2.37 -6.40 -9.95
C ARG A 311 -3.78 -6.85 -9.64
N GLU A 312 -4.73 -6.37 -10.43
CA GLU A 312 -6.15 -6.56 -10.19
C GLU A 312 -6.88 -6.63 -11.52
N THR A 313 -7.84 -7.54 -11.60
CA THR A 313 -8.85 -7.58 -12.66
C THR A 313 -10.22 -7.56 -12.01
N LEU A 314 -10.99 -6.53 -12.32
CA LEU A 314 -12.40 -6.46 -11.97
C LEU A 314 -13.22 -6.84 -13.20
N LEU A 315 -14.00 -7.91 -13.08
CA LEU A 315 -14.89 -8.39 -14.13
C LEU A 315 -16.32 -7.94 -13.83
N ASN A 316 -17.08 -7.57 -14.86
CA ASN A 316 -18.46 -7.09 -14.78
C ASN A 316 -18.67 -5.83 -13.92
N LEU A 317 -17.89 -4.78 -14.21
CA LEU A 317 -17.95 -3.48 -13.51
C LEU A 317 -19.38 -2.94 -13.30
N ASP A 318 -20.09 -2.65 -14.39
CA ASP A 318 -21.51 -2.31 -14.38
C ASP A 318 -22.12 -2.66 -15.75
N PRO A 319 -22.77 -3.83 -15.90
CA PRO A 319 -23.33 -4.27 -17.18
C PRO A 319 -24.32 -3.31 -17.81
N GLU A 320 -24.94 -2.42 -17.02
CA GLU A 320 -25.97 -1.48 -17.47
C GLU A 320 -25.40 -0.17 -18.01
N GLN A 321 -24.15 0.16 -17.67
CA GLN A 321 -23.48 1.38 -18.13
C GLN A 321 -22.54 1.11 -19.30
N SER A 322 -22.23 2.12 -20.09
CA SER A 322 -21.15 2.06 -21.08
C SER A 322 -19.79 2.33 -20.42
N LEU A 323 -18.70 1.87 -21.06
CA LEU A 323 -17.35 2.20 -20.57
C LEU A 323 -17.09 3.71 -20.54
N THR A 324 -17.68 4.47 -21.48
CA THR A 324 -17.58 5.94 -21.48
C THR A 324 -18.23 6.57 -20.25
N GLU A 325 -19.38 6.06 -19.81
CA GLU A 325 -20.06 6.53 -18.60
C GLU A 325 -19.28 6.16 -17.33
N LEU A 326 -18.69 4.97 -17.29
CA LEU A 326 -17.83 4.54 -16.19
C LEU A 326 -16.58 5.41 -16.10
N ILE A 327 -15.90 5.67 -17.23
CA ILE A 327 -14.72 6.55 -17.29
C ILE A 327 -15.08 7.97 -16.83
N ALA A 328 -16.25 8.49 -17.22
CA ALA A 328 -16.70 9.83 -16.83
C ALA A 328 -16.96 9.99 -15.32
N GLN A 329 -17.08 8.89 -14.58
CA GLN A 329 -17.25 8.89 -13.12
C GLN A 329 -15.92 8.82 -12.36
N LEU A 330 -14.81 8.55 -13.05
CA LEU A 330 -13.49 8.48 -12.43
C LEU A 330 -12.94 9.88 -12.13
N ASP A 331 -11.85 9.90 -11.36
CA ASP A 331 -11.09 11.13 -11.08
C ASP A 331 -10.71 11.83 -12.41
N PRO A 332 -10.99 13.15 -12.56
CA PRO A 332 -10.68 13.90 -13.77
C PRO A 332 -9.18 13.96 -14.11
N HIS A 333 -8.29 13.61 -13.17
CA HIS A 333 -6.86 13.50 -13.37
C HIS A 333 -6.42 12.15 -13.96
N VAL A 334 -7.31 11.17 -14.07
CA VAL A 334 -7.05 9.89 -14.74
C VAL A 334 -7.66 9.93 -16.13
N ASP A 335 -6.82 10.07 -17.15
CA ASP A 335 -7.27 10.07 -18.53
C ASP A 335 -7.21 8.68 -19.16
N PHE A 336 -8.28 8.32 -19.88
CA PHE A 336 -8.37 7.09 -20.65
C PHE A 336 -8.44 7.42 -22.14
N THR A 337 -7.58 6.75 -22.92
CA THR A 337 -7.52 6.87 -24.37
C THR A 337 -8.08 5.61 -25.02
N SER A 338 -9.05 5.78 -25.92
CA SER A 338 -9.53 4.67 -26.74
C SER A 338 -8.41 4.16 -27.66
N VAL A 339 -8.15 2.85 -27.65
CA VAL A 339 -7.08 2.22 -28.42
C VAL A 339 -7.58 0.97 -29.16
N SER A 340 -6.90 0.62 -30.26
CA SER A 340 -7.18 -0.62 -30.99
C SER A 340 -6.74 -1.87 -30.21
N PRO A 341 -7.36 -3.05 -30.42
CA PRO A 341 -6.94 -4.31 -29.79
C PRO A 341 -5.47 -4.69 -29.99
N ASP A 342 -4.85 -4.25 -31.08
CA ASP A 342 -3.42 -4.46 -31.37
C ASP A 342 -2.52 -3.90 -30.26
N TRP A 343 -2.97 -2.86 -29.54
CA TRP A 343 -2.27 -2.31 -28.38
C TRP A 343 -2.09 -3.36 -27.27
N LEU A 344 -3.19 -4.05 -26.91
CA LEU A 344 -3.16 -5.07 -25.86
C LEU A 344 -2.26 -6.24 -26.27
N GLN A 345 -2.29 -6.63 -27.55
CA GLN A 345 -1.39 -7.63 -28.10
C GLN A 345 0.09 -7.27 -27.91
N GLN A 346 0.44 -5.97 -27.93
CA GLN A 346 1.83 -5.56 -27.70
C GLN A 346 2.18 -5.50 -26.21
N VAL A 347 1.30 -4.94 -25.39
CA VAL A 347 1.59 -4.62 -23.98
C VAL A 347 1.47 -5.85 -23.07
N LEU A 348 0.50 -6.73 -23.31
CA LEU A 348 0.24 -7.88 -22.44
C LEU A 348 1.43 -8.84 -22.31
N PRO A 349 2.15 -9.21 -23.39
CA PRO A 349 3.39 -9.98 -23.30
C PRO A 349 4.44 -9.38 -22.35
N TRP A 350 4.59 -8.05 -22.38
CA TRP A 350 5.49 -7.32 -21.49
C TRP A 350 5.06 -7.45 -20.04
N VAL A 351 3.81 -7.14 -19.73
CA VAL A 351 3.28 -7.24 -18.36
C VAL A 351 3.39 -8.67 -17.81
N LEU A 352 3.11 -9.69 -18.63
CA LEU A 352 3.25 -11.10 -18.25
C LEU A 352 4.72 -11.55 -18.08
N SER A 353 5.67 -10.88 -18.72
CA SER A 353 7.10 -11.07 -18.47
C SER A 353 7.52 -10.52 -17.12
N VAL A 354 7.04 -9.33 -16.75
CA VAL A 354 7.24 -8.77 -15.40
C VAL A 354 6.68 -9.73 -14.34
N GLN A 355 5.45 -10.19 -14.54
CA GLN A 355 4.79 -11.17 -13.66
C GLN A 355 5.61 -12.46 -13.50
N SER A 356 6.08 -13.02 -14.62
CA SER A 356 6.88 -14.26 -14.62
C SER A 356 8.21 -14.07 -13.90
N ASN A 357 8.90 -12.95 -14.13
CA ASN A 357 10.19 -12.67 -13.52
C ASN A 357 10.09 -12.48 -11.99
N LYS A 358 8.97 -11.92 -11.51
CA LYS A 358 8.69 -11.74 -10.09
C LYS A 358 8.08 -12.97 -9.42
N ASN A 359 7.74 -14.02 -10.19
CA ASN A 359 6.97 -15.17 -9.71
C ASN A 359 5.65 -14.77 -9.00
N THR A 360 5.01 -13.69 -9.45
CA THR A 360 3.73 -13.26 -8.88
C THR A 360 2.60 -14.11 -9.48
N PRO A 361 1.72 -14.71 -8.67
CA PRO A 361 0.57 -15.45 -9.19
C PRO A 361 -0.42 -14.49 -9.86
N LEU A 362 -1.17 -14.98 -10.84
CA LEU A 362 -2.32 -14.26 -11.40
C LEU A 362 -3.55 -14.50 -10.54
N ASP A 363 -4.44 -13.52 -10.45
CA ASP A 363 -5.76 -13.70 -9.85
C ASP A 363 -6.66 -14.59 -10.73
N LEU A 364 -7.76 -15.06 -10.14
CA LEU A 364 -8.65 -16.04 -10.78
C LEU A 364 -9.36 -15.45 -12.01
N TYR A 365 -9.78 -14.19 -11.94
CA TYR A 365 -10.46 -13.50 -13.03
C TYR A 365 -9.48 -13.29 -14.19
N SER A 366 -8.26 -12.84 -13.91
CA SER A 366 -7.15 -12.76 -14.88
C SER A 366 -6.94 -14.08 -15.61
N LEU A 367 -6.76 -15.18 -14.88
CA LEU A 367 -6.56 -16.51 -15.47
C LEU A 367 -7.73 -16.90 -16.39
N TYR A 368 -8.95 -16.63 -15.94
CA TYR A 368 -10.15 -16.94 -16.69
C TYR A 368 -10.17 -16.22 -18.04
N TRP A 369 -10.16 -14.88 -18.09
CA TRP A 369 -10.30 -14.17 -19.36
C TRP A 369 -9.06 -14.28 -20.26
N LEU A 370 -7.83 -14.27 -19.68
CA LEU A 370 -6.59 -14.43 -20.45
C LEU A 370 -6.52 -15.77 -21.17
N SER A 371 -7.13 -16.81 -20.60
CA SER A 371 -7.17 -18.13 -21.25
C SER A 371 -8.05 -18.19 -22.51
N ARG A 372 -8.89 -17.16 -22.74
CA ARG A 372 -9.72 -17.02 -23.93
C ARG A 372 -9.05 -16.16 -25.02
N LEU A 373 -7.93 -15.52 -24.73
CA LEU A 373 -7.15 -14.78 -25.73
C LEU A 373 -6.34 -15.72 -26.64
N PRO A 374 -5.93 -15.26 -27.84
CA PRO A 374 -4.95 -16.00 -28.65
C PRO A 374 -3.70 -16.37 -27.84
N PHE A 375 -3.15 -17.56 -28.09
CA PHE A 375 -2.04 -18.09 -27.32
C PHE A 375 -0.81 -17.18 -27.37
N GLU A 376 -0.56 -16.59 -28.54
CA GLU A 376 0.57 -15.69 -28.82
C GLU A 376 0.54 -14.44 -27.94
N TRP A 377 -0.65 -13.92 -27.60
CA TRP A 377 -0.83 -12.70 -26.82
C TRP A 377 -0.43 -12.89 -25.35
N THR A 378 -0.46 -14.14 -24.88
CA THR A 378 -0.15 -14.49 -23.49
C THR A 378 1.23 -15.08 -23.31
N GLN A 379 2.09 -15.02 -24.32
CA GLN A 379 3.49 -15.44 -24.20
C GLN A 379 4.31 -14.28 -23.61
N PRO A 380 4.99 -14.49 -22.46
CA PRO A 380 5.84 -13.46 -21.88
C PRO A 380 6.96 -13.01 -22.83
N GLU A 381 7.10 -11.70 -23.01
CA GLU A 381 8.14 -11.06 -23.82
C GLU A 381 8.73 -9.89 -23.01
N ALA A 382 10.01 -9.94 -22.64
CA ALA A 382 10.61 -8.89 -21.83
C ALA A 382 10.69 -7.56 -22.60
N PHE A 383 10.63 -6.44 -21.88
CA PHE A 383 10.85 -5.13 -22.49
C PHE A 383 12.28 -5.00 -23.01
N ASP A 384 12.38 -4.58 -24.27
CA ASP A 384 13.61 -4.14 -24.90
C ASP A 384 13.31 -2.89 -25.73
N PHE A 385 13.98 -1.79 -25.40
CA PHE A 385 13.65 -0.47 -25.94
C PHE A 385 13.86 -0.38 -27.47
N GLU A 386 14.92 -1.00 -27.99
CA GLU A 386 15.21 -0.97 -29.44
C GLU A 386 14.19 -1.79 -30.22
N TYR A 387 13.84 -2.97 -29.71
CA TYR A 387 12.78 -3.79 -30.27
C TYR A 387 11.43 -3.07 -30.25
N TRP A 388 11.06 -2.44 -29.13
CA TRP A 388 9.81 -1.66 -29.03
C TRP A 388 9.79 -0.46 -29.97
N SER A 389 10.91 0.26 -30.11
CA SER A 389 11.04 1.37 -31.05
C SER A 389 10.78 0.90 -32.49
N GLN A 390 11.34 -0.24 -32.89
CA GLN A 390 11.07 -0.85 -34.20
C GLN A 390 9.61 -1.29 -34.33
N LYS A 391 9.05 -1.94 -33.30
CA LYS A 391 7.65 -2.41 -33.23
C LYS A 391 6.66 -1.27 -33.42
N LEU A 392 6.96 -0.10 -32.86
CA LEU A 392 6.13 1.11 -32.99
C LEU A 392 6.34 1.86 -34.33
N GLY A 393 7.28 1.40 -35.17
CA GLY A 393 7.58 1.99 -36.47
C GLY A 393 8.42 3.26 -36.39
N TYR A 394 9.17 3.43 -35.30
CA TYR A 394 9.97 4.63 -35.08
C TYR A 394 11.22 4.66 -35.95
N GLN A 395 11.50 5.84 -36.49
CA GLN A 395 12.72 6.13 -37.24
C GLN A 395 13.51 7.20 -36.51
N ALA A 396 14.72 6.85 -36.06
CA ALA A 396 15.59 7.76 -35.36
C ALA A 396 15.95 8.96 -36.26
N ASN A 397 15.73 10.17 -35.74
CA ASN A 397 16.08 11.41 -36.42
C ASN A 397 16.74 12.37 -35.44
N ARG A 398 18.07 12.51 -35.55
CA ARG A 398 18.87 13.34 -34.65
C ARG A 398 18.42 14.81 -34.59
N GLN A 399 18.00 15.38 -35.72
CA GLN A 399 17.51 16.76 -35.75
C GLN A 399 16.16 16.90 -35.04
N ARG A 400 15.28 15.90 -35.14
CA ARG A 400 13.99 15.86 -34.44
C ARG A 400 14.22 15.68 -32.93
N GLN A 401 15.07 14.75 -32.54
CA GLN A 401 15.47 14.50 -31.15
C GLN A 401 16.05 15.76 -30.47
N GLU A 402 16.98 16.47 -31.12
CA GLU A 402 17.58 17.70 -30.57
C GLU A 402 16.58 18.86 -30.46
N ARG A 403 15.55 18.88 -31.32
CA ARG A 403 14.48 19.89 -31.35
C ARG A 403 13.23 19.47 -30.59
N ASN A 404 13.21 18.27 -30.00
CA ASN A 404 12.05 17.79 -29.27
C ASN A 404 11.74 18.75 -28.11
N ARG A 405 10.46 19.05 -27.96
CA ARG A 405 9.90 19.95 -26.95
C ARG A 405 8.69 19.31 -26.25
N LEU A 406 8.66 17.97 -26.15
CA LEU A 406 7.71 17.29 -25.31
C LEU A 406 7.80 17.92 -23.91
N SER A 407 6.71 18.55 -23.54
CA SER A 407 6.50 19.36 -22.34
C SER A 407 5.07 19.11 -21.87
N LEU A 408 4.77 19.44 -20.62
CA LEU A 408 3.43 19.22 -20.05
C LEU A 408 2.32 19.97 -20.82
N MET A 409 2.64 21.07 -21.49
CA MET A 409 1.72 21.80 -22.38
C MET A 409 1.45 21.11 -23.72
N THR A 410 2.19 20.06 -24.04
CA THR A 410 2.16 19.33 -25.33
C THR A 410 1.96 17.83 -25.19
N GLY A 411 2.20 17.26 -24.00
CA GLY A 411 1.93 15.87 -23.62
C GLY A 411 0.59 15.79 -22.89
N TYR A 412 -0.46 15.46 -23.62
CA TYR A 412 -1.86 15.69 -23.24
C TYR A 412 -2.42 14.85 -22.07
N SER A 413 -1.59 14.13 -21.32
CA SER A 413 -2.06 13.29 -20.21
C SER A 413 -1.77 13.92 -18.84
N PRO A 414 -2.80 14.20 -18.03
CA PRO A 414 -2.63 14.63 -16.64
C PRO A 414 -1.85 13.62 -15.79
N LEU A 415 -1.87 12.32 -16.12
CA LEU A 415 -1.11 11.31 -15.38
C LEU A 415 0.40 11.52 -15.43
N ILE A 416 0.94 12.20 -16.44
CA ILE A 416 2.36 12.55 -16.47
C ILE A 416 2.72 13.52 -15.32
N MET A 417 1.77 14.33 -14.85
CA MET A 417 1.97 15.17 -13.67
C MET A 417 2.24 14.36 -12.41
N SER A 418 1.83 13.09 -12.36
CA SER A 418 2.13 12.24 -11.21
C SER A 418 3.57 11.72 -11.20
N TRP A 419 4.38 12.00 -12.23
CA TRP A 419 5.82 11.66 -12.28
C TRP A 419 6.70 12.65 -11.48
N LEU A 420 6.14 13.28 -10.45
CA LEU A 420 6.92 14.11 -9.52
C LEU A 420 7.92 13.23 -8.77
N ALA A 421 9.03 13.84 -8.35
CA ALA A 421 10.00 13.13 -7.54
C ALA A 421 9.41 12.79 -6.16
N PRO A 422 9.71 11.59 -5.62
CA PRO A 422 9.37 11.26 -4.24
C PRO A 422 10.03 12.23 -3.25
N GLU A 423 9.40 12.41 -2.10
CA GLU A 423 9.82 13.34 -1.04
C GLU A 423 11.30 13.17 -0.64
N GLU A 424 11.76 11.93 -0.49
CA GLU A 424 13.16 11.60 -0.16
C GLU A 424 14.19 12.23 -1.13
N TYR A 425 13.83 12.37 -2.42
CA TYR A 425 14.70 13.00 -3.41
C TYR A 425 14.62 14.52 -3.39
N ILE A 426 13.45 15.07 -3.02
CA ILE A 426 13.22 16.51 -2.89
C ILE A 426 14.00 17.04 -1.69
N LEU A 427 13.87 16.39 -0.52
CA LEU A 427 14.60 16.73 0.70
C LEU A 427 16.13 16.65 0.51
N ALA A 428 16.60 15.74 -0.33
CA ALA A 428 18.02 15.60 -0.64
C ALA A 428 18.53 16.59 -1.71
N ALA A 429 17.66 17.39 -2.34
CA ALA A 429 18.00 18.30 -3.41
C ALA A 429 17.85 19.76 -2.98
N THR A 430 18.82 20.62 -3.33
CA THR A 430 18.75 22.06 -3.03
C THR A 430 18.12 22.87 -4.15
N THR A 431 18.09 22.33 -5.38
CA THR A 431 17.47 22.98 -6.53
C THR A 431 16.72 21.98 -7.44
N PRO A 432 15.72 22.43 -8.24
CA PRO A 432 15.08 21.61 -9.26
C PRO A 432 16.08 20.96 -10.25
N LYS A 433 17.23 21.61 -10.47
CA LYS A 433 18.28 21.10 -11.36
C LYS A 433 19.04 19.92 -10.74
N ASP A 434 19.15 19.86 -9.42
CA ASP A 434 19.77 18.73 -8.74
C ASP A 434 18.86 17.50 -8.80
N LEU A 435 17.55 17.72 -8.75
CA LEU A 435 16.53 16.68 -8.87
C LEU A 435 16.58 15.97 -10.24
N LEU A 436 16.85 16.71 -11.32
CA LEU A 436 17.11 16.13 -12.65
C LEU A 436 18.18 15.04 -12.59
N LYS A 437 19.30 15.31 -11.92
CA LYS A 437 20.41 14.37 -11.82
C LYS A 437 20.12 13.24 -10.82
N ARG A 438 19.60 13.58 -9.64
CA ARG A 438 19.41 12.66 -8.52
C ARG A 438 18.28 11.68 -8.74
N TYR A 439 17.21 12.09 -9.42
CA TYR A 439 16.03 11.28 -9.62
C TYR A 439 15.84 10.90 -11.10
N TYR A 440 15.55 11.88 -11.98
CA TYR A 440 15.15 11.57 -13.36
C TYR A 440 16.25 10.87 -14.18
N TYR A 441 17.49 11.35 -14.12
CA TYR A 441 18.60 10.75 -14.87
C TYR A 441 19.13 9.47 -14.22
N ALA A 442 19.13 9.41 -12.89
CA ALA A 442 19.48 8.20 -12.15
C ALA A 442 18.52 7.05 -12.47
N ASN A 443 17.24 7.37 -12.73
CA ASN A 443 16.19 6.41 -13.08
C ASN A 443 15.85 6.42 -14.57
N ARG A 444 16.81 6.71 -15.45
CA ARG A 444 16.57 6.84 -16.91
C ARG A 444 15.92 5.62 -17.57
N GLU A 445 16.19 4.41 -17.09
CA GLU A 445 15.59 3.17 -17.62
C GLU A 445 14.08 3.15 -17.34
N LEU A 446 13.69 3.44 -16.09
CA LEU A 446 12.29 3.57 -15.68
C LEU A 446 11.51 4.55 -16.56
N PHE A 447 12.05 5.76 -16.74
CA PHE A 447 11.39 6.77 -17.55
C PHE A 447 11.41 6.43 -19.06
N THR A 448 12.41 5.68 -19.53
CA THR A 448 12.41 5.15 -20.91
C THR A 448 11.23 4.19 -21.11
N GLU A 449 10.94 3.32 -20.14
CA GLU A 449 9.78 2.43 -20.16
C GLU A 449 8.46 3.21 -20.17
N ARG A 450 8.29 4.18 -19.24
CA ARG A 450 7.08 5.03 -19.16
C ARG A 450 6.80 5.78 -20.46
N LEU A 451 7.85 6.36 -21.07
CA LEU A 451 7.77 7.06 -22.34
C LEU A 451 7.41 6.11 -23.48
N THR A 452 8.01 4.91 -23.51
CA THR A 452 7.75 3.91 -24.56
C THR A 452 6.32 3.37 -24.48
N TYR A 453 5.80 3.14 -23.27
CA TYR A 453 4.40 2.79 -23.08
C TYR A 453 3.46 3.91 -23.54
N SER A 454 3.74 5.16 -23.17
CA SER A 454 2.95 6.32 -23.60
C SER A 454 2.96 6.47 -25.13
N ALA A 455 4.09 6.17 -25.76
CA ALA A 455 4.18 6.10 -27.22
C ALA A 455 3.30 5.00 -27.82
N ALA A 456 3.20 3.84 -27.16
CA ALA A 456 2.34 2.75 -27.58
C ALA A 456 0.85 3.14 -27.49
N VAL A 457 0.41 3.78 -26.41
CA VAL A 457 -0.96 4.31 -26.28
C VAL A 457 -1.29 5.25 -27.45
N GLU A 458 -0.43 6.25 -27.71
CA GLU A 458 -0.64 7.19 -28.81
C GLU A 458 -0.55 6.54 -30.20
N ARG A 459 0.27 5.49 -30.36
CA ARG A 459 0.44 4.78 -31.64
C ARG A 459 -0.83 4.05 -32.06
N TYR A 460 -1.53 3.46 -31.10
CA TYR A 460 -2.72 2.63 -31.30
C TYR A 460 -4.03 3.35 -30.97
N LYS A 461 -3.97 4.65 -30.69
CA LYS A 461 -5.11 5.52 -30.39
C LYS A 461 -6.15 5.55 -31.51
N LEU A 462 -7.42 5.60 -31.11
CA LEU A 462 -8.58 5.72 -31.99
C LEU A 462 -9.29 7.08 -31.81
N PRO A 463 -9.67 7.77 -32.91
CA PRO A 463 -9.28 7.47 -34.28
C PRO A 463 -7.75 7.67 -34.48
N PRO A 464 -7.12 6.97 -35.45
CA PRO A 464 -5.69 7.13 -35.70
C PRO A 464 -5.31 8.58 -35.99
N GLN A 465 -4.36 9.12 -35.24
CA GLN A 465 -3.84 10.47 -35.44
C GLN A 465 -2.43 10.43 -36.04
N ALA A 466 -1.90 11.61 -36.40
CA ALA A 466 -0.52 11.72 -36.86
C ALA A 466 0.44 11.18 -35.78
N GLN A 467 1.44 10.41 -36.18
CA GLN A 467 2.47 9.80 -35.31
C GLN A 467 3.37 10.82 -34.57
N ARG A 468 2.99 12.09 -34.54
CA ARG A 468 3.79 13.16 -33.93
C ARG A 468 4.05 12.87 -32.45
N LEU A 469 3.01 12.64 -31.65
CA LEU A 469 3.18 12.37 -30.22
C LEU A 469 3.92 11.05 -29.95
N THR A 470 3.62 9.98 -30.71
CA THR A 470 4.41 8.73 -30.65
C THR A 470 5.90 9.00 -30.86
N ASN A 471 6.24 9.77 -31.90
CA ASN A 471 7.64 10.13 -32.18
C ASN A 471 8.22 11.06 -31.13
N ASP A 472 7.45 12.01 -30.58
CA ASP A 472 7.91 12.93 -29.53
C ASP A 472 8.24 12.15 -28.24
N TYR A 473 7.43 11.16 -27.85
CA TYR A 473 7.75 10.27 -26.73
C TYR A 473 9.01 9.44 -26.98
N LEU A 474 9.13 8.80 -28.15
CA LEU A 474 10.28 7.94 -28.47
C LEU A 474 11.57 8.73 -28.71
N ASP A 475 11.48 9.94 -29.27
CA ASP A 475 12.62 10.86 -29.36
C ASP A 475 13.15 11.20 -27.97
N LEU A 476 12.25 11.48 -27.02
CA LEU A 476 12.64 11.78 -25.64
C LEU A 476 13.26 10.55 -24.97
N ALA A 477 12.66 9.37 -25.15
CA ALA A 477 13.17 8.09 -24.65
C ALA A 477 14.59 7.82 -25.17
N HIS A 478 14.82 7.89 -26.49
CA HIS A 478 16.16 7.74 -27.08
C HIS A 478 17.16 8.77 -26.56
N THR A 479 16.69 10.00 -26.37
CA THR A 479 17.54 11.08 -25.84
C THR A 479 17.96 10.80 -24.39
N LEU A 480 17.06 10.22 -23.60
CA LEU A 480 17.25 9.85 -22.19
C LEU A 480 18.10 8.58 -22.01
N SER A 481 17.99 7.61 -22.93
CA SER A 481 18.83 6.41 -22.91
C SER A 481 20.27 6.66 -23.37
N ASP A 482 20.59 7.85 -23.90
CA ASP A 482 21.93 8.18 -24.38
C ASP A 482 22.96 8.22 -23.24
N PRO A 483 24.05 7.43 -23.29
CA PRO A 483 25.08 7.43 -22.26
C PRO A 483 25.84 8.76 -22.13
N THR A 484 25.76 9.66 -23.13
CA THR A 484 26.39 10.99 -23.14
C THR A 484 25.48 12.12 -22.65
N LEU A 485 24.43 11.78 -21.89
CA LEU A 485 23.32 12.64 -21.44
C LEU A 485 23.68 14.04 -20.90
N SER A 486 24.89 14.22 -20.35
CA SER A 486 25.29 15.36 -19.49
C SER A 486 25.11 16.78 -20.05
N ARG A 487 24.80 16.94 -21.35
CA ARG A 487 24.63 18.25 -22.01
C ARG A 487 23.25 18.48 -22.63
N LYS A 488 22.31 17.54 -22.49
CA LYS A 488 20.98 17.65 -23.12
C LYS A 488 19.97 18.31 -22.18
N LYS A 489 19.01 19.04 -22.74
CA LYS A 489 17.88 19.64 -22.02
C LYS A 489 16.63 18.82 -22.28
N PHE A 490 15.82 18.64 -21.24
CA PHE A 490 14.63 17.81 -21.29
C PHE A 490 13.45 18.62 -20.75
N ALA A 491 12.73 19.30 -21.64
CA ALA A 491 11.68 20.23 -21.24
C ALA A 491 10.64 19.60 -20.29
N LEU A 492 10.23 18.34 -20.54
CA LEU A 492 9.34 17.61 -19.64
C LEU A 492 9.93 17.44 -18.22
N PHE A 493 11.15 16.92 -18.10
CA PHE A 493 11.76 16.67 -16.78
C PHE A 493 12.17 17.97 -16.09
N ASP A 494 12.53 19.01 -16.84
CA ASP A 494 12.77 20.36 -16.32
C ASP A 494 11.50 20.89 -15.63
N THR A 495 10.32 20.78 -16.27
CA THR A 495 9.06 21.23 -15.65
C THR A 495 8.61 20.33 -14.50
N LEU A 496 8.77 19.00 -14.61
CA LEU A 496 8.44 18.08 -13.52
C LEU A 496 9.30 18.33 -12.28
N SER A 497 10.58 18.69 -12.45
CA SER A 497 11.44 18.99 -11.31
C SER A 497 11.06 20.32 -10.63
N GLU A 498 10.66 21.34 -11.40
CA GLU A 498 10.11 22.59 -10.86
C GLU A 498 8.83 22.32 -10.06
N PHE A 499 7.87 21.61 -10.66
CA PHE A 499 6.62 21.27 -9.96
C PHE A 499 6.81 20.38 -8.74
N SER A 500 7.79 19.48 -8.74
CA SER A 500 8.07 18.64 -7.57
C SER A 500 8.40 19.50 -6.33
N PHE A 501 9.15 20.60 -6.50
CA PHE A 501 9.41 21.55 -5.42
C PHE A 501 8.17 22.36 -5.05
N GLU A 502 7.47 22.92 -6.04
CA GLU A 502 6.29 23.77 -5.79
C GLU A 502 5.19 23.02 -5.02
N TYR A 503 4.88 21.78 -5.43
CA TYR A 503 3.89 20.96 -4.75
C TYR A 503 4.33 20.53 -3.36
N PHE A 504 5.62 20.20 -3.19
CA PHE A 504 6.15 19.83 -1.88
C PHE A 504 6.08 21.01 -0.90
N THR A 505 6.52 22.21 -1.31
CA THR A 505 6.42 23.41 -0.48
C THR A 505 4.96 23.74 -0.16
N ALA A 506 4.06 23.70 -1.14
CA ALA A 506 2.64 23.95 -0.89
C ALA A 506 2.00 22.90 0.04
N ALA A 507 2.40 21.63 -0.06
CA ALA A 507 1.95 20.58 0.84
C ALA A 507 2.44 20.83 2.28
N MET A 508 3.71 21.24 2.45
CA MET A 508 4.26 21.61 3.76
C MET A 508 3.53 22.83 4.33
N ASP A 509 3.27 23.86 3.53
CA ASP A 509 2.52 25.05 3.93
C ASP A 509 1.08 24.70 4.36
N LEU A 510 0.43 23.74 3.68
CA LEU A 510 -0.90 23.26 4.03
C LEU A 510 -0.90 22.45 5.32
N ILE A 511 0.07 21.54 5.50
CA ILE A 511 0.26 20.79 6.74
C ILE A 511 0.44 21.79 7.89
N ASP A 512 1.30 22.79 7.68
CA ASP A 512 1.55 23.83 8.66
C ASP A 512 0.28 24.66 8.99
N ALA A 513 -0.55 24.96 8.00
CA ALA A 513 -1.80 25.71 8.17
C ALA A 513 -2.93 24.90 8.84
N GLU A 514 -2.99 23.59 8.63
CA GLU A 514 -4.04 22.71 9.18
C GLU A 514 -3.65 22.06 10.53
N MET A 515 -2.38 22.13 10.92
CA MET A 515 -1.90 21.57 12.17
C MET A 515 -2.57 22.24 13.38
N PRO A 516 -3.27 21.47 14.23
CA PRO A 516 -3.88 22.03 15.42
C PRO A 516 -2.81 22.52 16.39
N LEU A 517 -3.02 23.72 16.92
CA LEU A 517 -2.18 24.28 17.98
C LEU A 517 -2.21 23.36 19.21
N GLN A 518 -1.07 22.74 19.51
CA GLN A 518 -0.96 21.72 20.56
C GLN A 518 0.31 21.90 21.36
N GLY A 519 0.24 21.51 22.63
CA GLY A 519 1.39 21.46 23.50
C GLY A 519 2.07 20.09 23.45
N LEU A 520 3.39 20.05 23.40
CA LEU A 520 4.16 18.81 23.48
C LEU A 520 4.86 18.73 24.83
N VAL A 521 4.76 17.58 25.50
CA VAL A 521 5.63 17.22 26.63
C VAL A 521 6.77 16.38 26.08
N ILE A 522 7.96 16.95 26.01
CA ILE A 522 9.12 16.32 25.40
C ILE A 522 10.16 16.04 26.48
N LYS A 523 10.72 14.84 26.48
CA LYS A 523 11.91 14.51 27.28
C LYS A 523 13.14 14.53 26.38
N ILE A 524 14.07 15.43 26.68
CA ILE A 524 15.38 15.54 26.04
C ILE A 524 16.40 14.85 26.93
N SER A 525 17.08 13.84 26.39
CA SER A 525 18.12 13.09 27.11
C SER A 525 19.45 13.24 26.41
N LEU A 526 20.50 13.60 27.15
CA LEU A 526 21.87 13.55 26.66
C LEU A 526 22.31 12.08 26.64
N LEU A 527 22.69 11.58 25.47
CA LEU A 527 23.06 10.18 25.27
C LEU A 527 24.39 9.87 25.97
N ASP A 528 24.52 8.63 26.46
CA ASP A 528 25.71 8.09 27.14
C ASP A 528 26.19 8.80 28.42
N ALA A 529 25.44 9.78 28.93
CA ALA A 529 25.76 10.48 30.17
C ALA A 529 25.63 9.56 31.41
N SER A 530 26.66 9.54 32.26
CA SER A 530 26.73 8.73 33.48
C SER A 530 27.25 9.56 34.67
N PRO A 531 26.37 10.05 35.57
CA PRO A 531 24.94 9.74 35.69
C PRO A 531 24.08 10.41 34.61
N ALA A 532 22.89 9.85 34.38
CA ALA A 532 21.98 10.33 33.34
C ALA A 532 21.61 11.81 33.49
N VAL A 533 21.71 12.53 32.37
CA VAL A 533 21.34 13.94 32.22
C VAL A 533 20.13 14.05 31.30
N TRP A 534 19.04 14.65 31.79
CA TRP A 534 17.84 14.87 30.97
C TRP A 534 17.00 16.05 31.45
N ARG A 535 16.18 16.59 30.55
CA ARG A 535 15.20 17.65 30.79
C ARG A 535 13.85 17.24 30.24
N ARG A 536 12.78 17.62 30.93
CA ARG A 536 11.40 17.46 30.45
C ARG A 536 10.80 18.83 30.26
N ILE A 537 10.48 19.16 29.02
CA ILE A 537 9.96 20.45 28.62
C ILE A 537 8.51 20.34 28.18
N LYS A 538 7.80 21.46 28.27
CA LYS A 538 6.54 21.70 27.57
C LYS A 538 6.77 22.82 26.57
N VAL A 539 6.44 22.58 25.32
CA VAL A 539 6.62 23.52 24.21
C VAL A 539 5.39 23.51 23.31
N SER A 540 5.23 24.54 22.49
CA SER A 540 4.28 24.50 21.37
C SER A 540 4.80 23.54 20.30
N ASN A 541 3.90 22.81 19.63
CA ASN A 541 4.25 22.12 18.39
C ASN A 541 4.59 23.11 17.26
N GLN A 542 4.36 24.41 17.45
CA GLN A 542 4.62 25.44 16.47
C GLN A 542 6.03 26.05 16.52
N LEU A 543 6.88 25.64 17.47
CA LEU A 543 8.27 26.13 17.48
C LEU A 543 8.96 25.70 16.20
N THR A 544 9.65 26.63 15.55
CA THR A 544 10.63 26.32 14.51
C THR A 544 11.77 25.46 15.08
N LEU A 545 12.53 24.77 14.23
CA LEU A 545 13.70 24.02 14.70
C LEU A 545 14.74 24.93 15.36
N ASN A 546 14.90 26.18 14.88
CA ASN A 546 15.78 27.16 15.52
C ASN A 546 15.28 27.59 16.91
N GLU A 547 13.99 27.90 17.06
CA GLU A 547 13.44 28.20 18.39
C GLU A 547 13.52 26.98 19.32
N PHE A 548 13.38 25.77 18.79
CA PHE A 548 13.53 24.54 19.56
C PHE A 548 14.97 24.31 20.00
N HIS A 549 15.95 24.61 19.14
CA HIS A 549 17.38 24.65 19.50
C HIS A 549 17.61 25.61 20.67
N ASP A 550 17.07 26.82 20.62
CA ASP A 550 17.18 27.77 21.73
C ASP A 550 16.57 27.21 23.03
N VAL A 551 15.42 26.52 22.94
CA VAL A 551 14.83 25.85 24.11
C VAL A 551 15.76 24.77 24.68
N ILE A 552 16.39 23.95 23.83
CA ILE A 552 17.33 22.91 24.27
C ILE A 552 18.54 23.53 24.95
N GLN A 553 19.18 24.52 24.31
CA GLN A 553 20.36 25.22 24.84
C GLN A 553 20.10 25.76 26.25
N ASN A 554 19.00 26.49 26.42
CA ASN A 554 18.64 27.09 27.70
C ASN A 554 18.17 26.06 28.74
N ALA A 555 17.55 24.95 28.34
CA ALA A 555 17.20 23.86 29.24
C ALA A 555 18.44 23.08 29.74
N MET A 556 19.47 22.99 28.90
CA MET A 556 20.74 22.35 29.25
C MET A 556 21.70 23.28 29.99
N GLY A 557 21.56 24.60 29.82
CA GLY A 557 22.46 25.60 30.41
C GLY A 557 23.71 25.87 29.58
N TRP A 558 23.60 25.73 28.26
CA TRP A 558 24.67 25.98 27.30
C TRP A 558 24.63 27.37 26.69
N GLU A 559 25.72 27.75 26.03
CA GLU A 559 25.98 29.13 25.62
C GLU A 559 25.69 29.39 24.14
N ASN A 560 25.23 28.38 23.40
CA ASN A 560 24.97 28.45 21.96
C ASN A 560 26.19 28.94 21.16
N ALA A 561 27.39 28.43 21.52
CA ALA A 561 28.67 28.83 20.96
C ALA A 561 29.10 28.02 19.73
N HIS A 562 28.47 26.87 19.48
CA HIS A 562 28.87 25.91 18.46
C HIS A 562 27.77 25.61 17.44
N LEU A 563 28.15 24.98 16.33
CA LEU A 563 27.21 24.49 15.32
C LEU A 563 26.34 23.36 15.87
N PHE A 564 25.15 23.19 15.30
CA PHE A 564 24.21 22.15 15.66
C PHE A 564 23.51 21.59 14.43
N ARG A 565 22.92 20.39 14.59
CA ARG A 565 22.02 19.82 13.60
C ARG A 565 20.91 18.98 14.20
N PHE A 566 19.86 18.80 13.42
CA PHE A 566 18.74 17.91 13.72
C PHE A 566 18.70 16.73 12.75
N ASP A 567 18.37 15.55 13.27
CA ASP A 567 18.22 14.33 12.48
C ASP A 567 16.90 13.62 12.83
N ILE A 568 16.25 13.05 11.81
CA ILE A 568 15.05 12.21 11.94
C ILE A 568 15.36 10.85 11.34
N MET A 569 15.25 9.79 12.15
CA MET A 569 15.45 8.41 11.69
C MET A 569 16.79 8.21 10.92
N GLY A 570 17.81 8.99 11.27
CA GLY A 570 19.14 8.95 10.63
C GLY A 570 19.29 9.82 9.37
N THR A 571 18.32 10.68 9.06
CA THR A 571 18.38 11.66 7.98
C THR A 571 18.50 13.07 8.56
N GLU A 572 19.54 13.79 8.13
CA GLU A 572 19.81 15.16 8.54
C GLU A 572 18.81 16.14 7.90
N ILE A 573 18.28 17.07 8.70
CA ILE A 573 17.45 18.16 8.22
C ILE A 573 18.36 19.31 7.76
N PRO A 574 18.24 19.82 6.52
CA PRO A 574 19.06 20.93 6.06
C PRO A 574 18.86 22.22 6.88
N GLU A 575 19.96 22.90 7.21
CA GLU A 575 19.98 24.11 8.04
C GLU A 575 19.13 25.25 7.47
N GLU A 576 19.04 25.37 6.13
CA GLU A 576 18.22 26.40 5.46
C GLU A 576 16.72 26.33 5.81
N HIS A 577 16.27 25.22 6.39
CA HIS A 577 14.89 25.01 6.79
C HIS A 577 14.61 25.30 8.27
N TYR A 578 15.62 25.59 9.09
CA TYR A 578 15.44 25.66 10.54
C TYR A 578 14.54 26.81 11.02
N ASP A 579 14.47 27.91 10.27
CA ASP A 579 13.57 29.05 10.54
C ASP A 579 12.14 28.85 10.00
N GLN A 580 11.93 27.85 9.16
CA GLN A 580 10.68 27.65 8.43
C GLN A 580 9.91 26.44 8.95
N VAL A 581 10.63 25.36 9.25
CA VAL A 581 10.03 24.08 9.63
C VAL A 581 9.76 24.04 11.13
N ARG A 582 8.50 23.80 11.47
CA ARG A 582 8.03 23.65 12.86
C ARG A 582 8.23 22.21 13.34
N ILE A 583 8.56 22.04 14.62
CA ILE A 583 8.83 20.73 15.20
C ILE A 583 7.62 19.79 15.14
N GLY A 584 6.40 20.32 15.12
CA GLY A 584 5.18 19.52 15.06
C GLY A 584 4.98 18.78 13.73
N VAL A 585 5.72 19.15 12.67
CA VAL A 585 5.76 18.38 11.41
C VAL A 585 6.30 16.97 11.67
N PHE A 586 7.20 16.84 12.65
CA PHE A 586 7.89 15.58 12.97
C PHE A 586 7.46 14.98 14.32
N LEU A 587 7.00 15.81 15.25
CA LEU A 587 6.67 15.46 16.62
C LEU A 587 5.16 15.62 16.87
N ASN A 588 4.36 14.75 16.28
CA ASN A 588 2.90 14.86 16.29
C ASN A 588 2.22 13.88 17.26
N ASP A 589 2.82 12.72 17.47
CA ASP A 589 2.27 11.63 18.27
C ASP A 589 3.18 11.24 19.44
N THR A 590 2.59 10.56 20.42
CA THR A 590 3.36 10.06 21.57
C THR A 590 4.30 8.95 21.12
N GLY A 591 5.59 9.09 21.41
CA GLY A 591 6.64 8.17 20.96
C GLY A 591 7.48 8.72 19.80
N ASP A 592 7.01 9.75 19.11
CA ASP A 592 7.81 10.44 18.10
C ASP A 592 9.08 11.02 18.71
N TYR A 593 10.14 11.07 17.91
CA TYR A 593 11.43 11.54 18.38
C TYR A 593 12.23 12.28 17.32
N LEU A 594 13.09 13.16 17.80
CA LEU A 594 14.03 13.95 17.03
C LEU A 594 15.41 13.83 17.69
N SER A 595 16.45 13.60 16.89
CA SER A 595 17.83 13.63 17.34
C SER A 595 18.40 15.04 17.16
N TYR A 596 19.21 15.48 18.12
CA TYR A 596 19.84 16.79 18.11
C TYR A 596 21.32 16.66 18.51
N GLN A 597 22.22 17.11 17.64
CA GLN A 597 23.65 17.16 17.90
C GLN A 597 24.09 18.60 18.07
N TYR A 598 24.83 18.87 19.14
CA TYR A 598 25.43 20.17 19.42
C TYR A 598 26.94 20.02 19.57
N ASP A 599 27.68 20.97 19.01
CA ASP A 599 29.13 20.98 18.92
C ASP A 599 29.71 19.77 18.16
N PHE A 600 30.13 19.99 16.92
CA PHE A 600 30.74 18.94 16.08
C PHE A 600 32.19 18.61 16.48
N GLY A 601 32.77 19.34 17.44
CA GLY A 601 34.03 18.99 18.08
C GLY A 601 33.83 17.94 19.17
N ASP A 602 32.95 18.24 20.13
CA ASP A 602 32.70 17.41 21.31
C ASP A 602 31.58 16.37 21.14
N ASP A 603 30.77 16.48 20.09
CA ASP A 603 29.71 15.56 19.67
C ASP A 603 28.64 15.30 20.76
N TRP A 604 27.99 16.35 21.24
CA TRP A 604 26.91 16.22 22.23
C TRP A 604 25.59 15.76 21.59
N PHE A 605 25.32 14.46 21.63
CA PHE A 605 24.10 13.87 21.09
C PHE A 605 22.94 13.83 22.08
N HIS A 606 21.78 14.31 21.63
CA HIS A 606 20.54 14.29 22.38
C HIS A 606 19.46 13.56 21.62
N LEU A 607 18.57 12.95 22.41
CA LEU A 607 17.33 12.37 21.92
C LEU A 607 16.16 13.07 22.59
N ALA A 608 15.33 13.74 21.78
CA ALA A 608 14.10 14.40 22.21
C ALA A 608 12.91 13.50 21.85
N ILE A 609 12.19 12.99 22.85
CA ILE A 609 11.04 12.07 22.67
C ILE A 609 9.77 12.73 23.18
N VAL A 610 8.69 12.68 22.40
CA VAL A 610 7.34 13.09 22.82
C VAL A 610 6.79 12.07 23.80
N GLU A 611 6.67 12.45 25.07
CA GLU A 611 6.03 11.62 26.10
C GLU A 611 4.52 11.83 26.15
N LYS A 612 4.04 13.01 25.71
CA LYS A 612 2.61 13.33 25.71
C LYS A 612 2.28 14.50 24.78
N VAL A 613 1.17 14.38 24.07
CA VAL A 613 0.55 15.46 23.30
C VAL A 613 -0.60 16.08 24.10
N LEU A 614 -0.65 17.41 24.16
CA LEU A 614 -1.64 18.19 24.91
C LEU A 614 -2.60 18.86 23.93
N GLN A 615 -3.90 18.74 24.21
CA GLN A 615 -4.96 19.36 23.39
C GLN A 615 -4.93 20.90 23.37
N LYS A 616 -4.22 21.52 24.31
CA LYS A 616 -4.04 22.96 24.38
C LYS A 616 -2.59 23.29 24.10
N ASP A 617 -2.41 24.34 23.32
CA ASP A 617 -1.11 24.93 23.01
C ASP A 617 -0.39 25.45 24.26
N ILE A 618 0.92 25.62 24.11
CA ILE A 618 1.83 26.14 25.13
C ILE A 618 2.42 27.44 24.61
N THR A 619 1.97 28.56 25.18
CA THR A 619 2.41 29.90 24.76
C THR A 619 3.84 30.23 25.17
N LEU A 620 4.38 29.56 26.19
CA LEU A 620 5.75 29.79 26.67
C LEU A 620 6.41 28.45 27.00
N PRO A 621 7.60 28.16 26.43
CA PRO A 621 8.38 27.00 26.79
C PRO A 621 8.65 26.93 28.30
N VAL A 622 8.50 25.74 28.89
CA VAL A 622 8.75 25.54 30.32
C VAL A 622 9.40 24.19 30.60
N VAL A 623 10.50 24.20 31.35
CA VAL A 623 11.08 23.00 31.95
C VAL A 623 10.26 22.58 33.16
N THR A 624 9.68 21.39 33.08
CA THR A 624 8.80 20.82 34.11
C THR A 624 9.53 19.90 35.09
N ALA A 625 10.60 19.25 34.63
CA ALA A 625 11.44 18.38 35.43
C ALA A 625 12.82 18.21 34.76
N GLY A 626 13.82 17.78 35.52
CA GLY A 626 15.13 17.45 34.98
C GLY A 626 15.96 16.70 36.02
N LYS A 627 17.05 16.09 35.56
CA LYS A 627 18.03 15.44 36.43
C LYS A 627 19.42 15.54 35.82
N GLY A 628 20.43 15.60 36.68
CA GLY A 628 21.83 15.60 36.29
C GLY A 628 22.31 16.98 35.85
N MET A 629 23.52 17.30 36.28
CA MET A 629 24.27 18.47 35.82
C MET A 629 24.69 18.24 34.36
N CYS A 630 24.44 19.21 33.49
CA CYS A 630 24.92 19.13 32.12
C CYS A 630 26.44 19.26 32.06
N PRO A 631 27.09 18.68 31.03
CA PRO A 631 28.48 18.96 30.74
C PRO A 631 28.74 20.46 30.57
N ALA A 632 29.88 20.93 31.06
CA ALA A 632 30.36 22.26 30.74
C ALA A 632 30.70 22.35 29.24
N GLU A 633 30.57 23.55 28.68
CA GLU A 633 31.04 23.84 27.32
C GLU A 633 32.52 23.47 27.18
N ASP A 634 32.92 23.04 25.98
CA ASP A 634 34.28 22.63 25.63
C ASP A 634 34.89 21.51 26.53
N SER A 635 34.08 20.74 27.27
CA SER A 635 34.61 19.75 28.22
C SER A 635 35.21 18.47 27.60
N GLY A 636 35.30 18.39 26.27
CA GLY A 636 35.96 17.31 25.53
C GLY A 636 35.04 16.11 25.26
N GLY A 637 33.73 16.36 25.15
CA GLY A 637 32.73 15.36 24.80
C GLY A 637 32.37 14.35 25.90
N ILE A 638 31.44 13.45 25.58
CA ILE A 638 30.75 12.60 26.57
C ILE A 638 31.69 11.67 27.35
N PHE A 639 32.74 11.17 26.69
CA PHE A 639 33.71 10.27 27.34
C PHE A 639 34.58 11.01 28.34
N SER A 640 35.06 12.22 27.98
CA SER A 640 35.83 13.09 28.86
C SER A 640 35.00 13.49 30.08
N TRP A 641 33.77 13.95 29.86
CA TRP A 641 32.88 14.34 30.95
C TRP A 641 32.61 13.20 31.94
N ASN A 642 32.26 12.02 31.42
CA ASN A 642 32.06 10.83 32.27
C ASN A 642 33.33 10.42 33.02
N HIS A 643 34.51 10.65 32.43
CA HIS A 643 35.78 10.42 33.09
C HIS A 643 35.99 11.40 34.25
N LEU A 644 35.83 12.71 34.01
CA LEU A 644 35.94 13.75 35.03
C LEU A 644 35.01 13.50 36.22
N LEU A 645 33.76 13.10 35.97
CA LEU A 645 32.80 12.75 37.03
C LEU A 645 33.21 11.50 37.83
N LYS A 646 33.95 10.57 37.23
CA LYS A 646 34.56 9.43 37.94
C LYS A 646 35.80 9.87 38.73
N LEU A 647 36.67 10.70 38.14
CA LEU A 647 37.84 11.26 38.81
C LEU A 647 37.47 12.01 40.08
N ARG A 648 36.39 12.80 40.04
CA ARG A 648 35.92 13.56 41.21
C ARG A 648 35.67 12.69 42.45
N LYS A 649 35.38 11.41 42.25
CA LYS A 649 35.11 10.42 43.31
C LYS A 649 36.38 9.67 43.76
N LYS A 650 37.53 9.91 43.13
CA LYS A 650 38.81 9.29 43.47
C LYS A 650 39.33 9.89 44.78
N LYS A 651 39.78 9.04 45.71
CA LYS A 651 40.24 9.48 47.04
C LYS A 651 41.58 10.23 47.02
N VAL A 652 42.42 9.96 46.04
CA VAL A 652 43.76 10.55 45.88
C VAL A 652 43.95 10.84 44.40
N LEU A 653 44.19 12.11 44.08
CA LEU A 653 44.40 12.61 42.72
C LEU A 653 45.89 12.90 42.51
N THR A 654 46.38 12.73 41.28
CA THR A 654 47.66 13.32 40.84
C THR A 654 47.48 14.82 40.57
N GLU A 655 48.59 15.54 40.38
CA GLU A 655 48.57 16.97 40.04
C GLU A 655 47.81 17.21 38.72
N ASP A 656 48.15 16.46 37.67
CA ASP A 656 47.44 16.49 36.38
C ASP A 656 45.94 16.19 36.50
N GLU A 657 45.55 15.25 37.37
CA GLU A 657 44.14 14.89 37.59
C GLU A 657 43.37 15.98 38.34
N ALA A 658 44.04 16.72 39.23
CA ALA A 658 43.44 17.87 39.91
C ALA A 658 43.31 19.06 38.96
N GLU A 659 44.30 19.30 38.09
CA GLU A 659 44.25 20.35 37.06
C GLU A 659 43.12 20.09 36.05
N GLN A 660 42.91 18.84 35.62
CA GLN A 660 41.80 18.47 34.73
C GLN A 660 40.43 18.76 35.35
N LEU A 661 40.27 18.51 36.65
CA LEU A 661 39.01 18.81 37.35
C LEU A 661 38.79 20.32 37.49
N ASP A 662 39.83 21.06 37.88
CA ASP A 662 39.77 22.53 38.03
C ASP A 662 39.44 23.22 36.70
N TRP A 663 40.05 22.76 35.60
CA TRP A 663 39.76 23.28 34.26
C TRP A 663 38.30 23.11 33.85
N ALA A 664 37.67 22.00 34.24
CA ALA A 664 36.25 21.73 34.00
C ALA A 664 35.32 22.34 35.07
N GLY A 665 35.85 23.15 36.00
CA GLY A 665 35.09 23.77 37.10
C GLY A 665 34.57 22.76 38.13
N LEU A 666 35.25 21.61 38.29
CA LEU A 666 34.85 20.54 39.21
C LEU A 666 35.81 20.44 40.39
N SER A 667 35.27 20.28 41.60
CA SER A 667 36.07 20.07 42.81
C SER A 667 36.05 18.61 43.29
N PRO A 668 37.17 18.02 43.74
CA PRO A 668 37.21 16.67 44.30
C PRO A 668 36.29 16.51 45.52
N GLY A 669 35.45 15.47 45.50
CA GLY A 669 34.58 15.14 46.64
C GLY A 669 33.37 16.06 46.88
N GLU A 670 33.21 17.15 46.12
CA GLU A 670 32.02 17.99 46.21
C GLU A 670 30.80 17.33 45.54
N GLU A 671 29.62 17.61 46.12
CA GLU A 671 28.35 17.26 45.48
C GLU A 671 28.19 18.10 44.21
N LEU A 672 27.65 17.49 43.16
CA LEU A 672 27.34 18.25 41.95
C LEU A 672 26.20 19.20 42.25
N GLU A 673 26.31 20.42 41.72
CA GLU A 673 25.19 21.33 41.74
C GLU A 673 23.98 20.68 41.05
N PRO A 674 22.82 20.65 41.71
CA PRO A 674 21.61 20.12 41.08
C PRO A 674 21.18 21.05 39.95
N PHE A 675 20.54 20.47 38.93
CA PHE A 675 19.91 21.26 37.86
C PHE A 675 18.92 22.27 38.45
N ASP A 676 19.14 23.57 38.19
CA ASP A 676 18.24 24.66 38.57
C ASP A 676 17.16 24.88 37.50
N LYS A 677 16.02 24.25 37.71
CA LYS A 677 14.85 24.35 36.83
C LYS A 677 14.23 25.76 36.88
N GLU A 678 14.30 26.45 38.01
CA GLU A 678 13.75 27.78 38.20
C GLU A 678 14.57 28.81 37.39
N GLN A 679 15.91 28.71 37.40
CA GLN A 679 16.80 29.52 36.57
C GLN A 679 16.54 29.28 35.08
N ALA A 680 16.50 28.02 34.62
CA ALA A 680 16.23 27.70 33.21
C ALA A 680 14.89 28.30 32.74
N ASN A 681 13.85 28.21 33.57
CA ASN A 681 12.55 28.80 33.26
C ASN A 681 12.53 30.34 33.25
N GLN A 682 13.36 31.01 34.06
CA GLN A 682 13.49 32.46 34.01
C GLN A 682 14.12 32.93 32.70
N ILE A 683 15.13 32.21 32.22
CA ILE A 683 15.80 32.53 30.96
C ILE A 683 14.86 32.29 29.78
N LEU A 684 14.22 31.11 29.71
CA LEU A 684 13.23 30.79 28.68
C LEU A 684 12.08 31.82 28.65
N LYS A 685 11.59 32.23 29.84
CA LYS A 685 10.55 33.25 29.91
C LYS A 685 11.02 34.57 29.31
N LYS A 686 12.26 34.99 29.57
CA LYS A 686 12.81 36.23 29.00
C LYS A 686 12.91 36.14 27.47
N LEU A 687 13.44 35.03 26.96
CA LEU A 687 13.65 34.82 25.53
C LEU A 687 12.34 34.84 24.73
N PHE A 688 11.27 34.24 25.25
CA PHE A 688 9.98 34.10 24.56
C PHE A 688 8.91 35.15 24.96
N SER A 689 9.25 36.13 25.81
CA SER A 689 8.32 37.22 26.18
C SER A 689 8.69 38.59 25.60
N GLU A 690 9.86 38.69 24.95
CA GLU A 690 10.30 39.85 24.16
C GLU A 690 9.90 39.65 22.70
#